data_AF-A0A0K2J9X8-F1
#
_entry.id   AF-A0A0K2J9X8-F1
#
_cell.length_a   1.000
_cell.length_b   1.000
_cell.length_c   1.000
_cell.angle_alpha   90.00
_cell.angle_beta   90.00
_cell.angle_gamma   90.00
#
_symmetry.space_group_name_H-M   'P 1'
#
loop_
_entity.id
_entity.type
_entity.pdbx_description
1 polymer ?
#
loop_
_entity_poly.entity_id
_entity_poly.type
_entity_poly.pdbx_seq_one_letter_code
_entity_poly.pdbx_strand_id
1 'polypeptide(L)'
;MRKNEAKFTTVFFSEAGTKNKNNDYFGYVQLDNYAIWAVADGFDEEEGADLAARLAVKSAIEYFMLYPKFNTEIISEIISYVNLKVREKQAETERYSLMHTSFLVVISNYNALLYGNIGNARFYHLRNGYVLSQSSDDTVSQLLVEEGALNTGDLKYHRQRNDLLQAIGDYGKIKPNILKTPITLQEKDVFCLTTMGFWENVDEKEMEVELSRYDESRKWLVSLEKKVMATLRDDVENYTFAAVSIEAVAVPLPMEKDNRKFFIKIAIAVILSIIIILTLTLWQVKKRKDIMNKVIAYEQQADEELIKKNFDNSVKELELVIGEYEKLKPKSRGVIGFFLNADARRKEMDKKIEETKSKIKDTEKLKKVFSDIREGNELFNNGNYEEASKKYQEAKYNLEQSTYKRDELNTEDVLSEINGRINATSKLKEAKNLEMTGDTAFVSGNYNLAKENYKMASDIYLANGKADYVSSMEGKIREINDKEKQSYNGALLAENRGDTLSQSDTDMSREAYYQARETYQILGDTVKTQEIDNKIQELNSRQMAKLQTANNMVQEGLNQIMANNPSEALSLLTKAKTMYQELKDSNNVNNVDKFINQTQEFIKYESEKEKQLIRQSEQSRLEIQLKEEEIEQERIKREKISRDIESATNFEIQGDQMYVLKRYLESILKYEESKKLFESLKNEGNFNNQLKLEFLERKMKRSEAFLYEEEGDRESGNKNWKEAEKKYEQARENIKLSDVSTEDEQRIDKKLKKIQKKSSKKWWQFWR
;
A
#
# COMPACT_ATOMS: atom_id res chain seq x y z
N MET A 1 48.21 -91.94 -65.08
CA MET A 1 48.32 -92.37 -63.68
C MET A 1 49.73 -92.04 -63.24
N ARG A 2 49.90 -91.37 -62.09
CA ARG A 2 51.22 -90.86 -61.66
C ARG A 2 52.24 -92.00 -61.47
N LYS A 3 51.78 -93.19 -61.10
CA LYS A 3 52.59 -94.42 -61.05
C LYS A 3 53.25 -94.79 -62.40
N ASN A 4 52.66 -94.42 -63.53
CA ASN A 4 53.24 -94.72 -64.86
C ASN A 4 54.32 -93.70 -65.25
N GLU A 5 54.32 -92.52 -64.64
CA GLU A 5 55.33 -91.47 -64.85
C GLU A 5 56.53 -91.64 -63.90
N ALA A 6 56.32 -92.34 -62.78
CA ALA A 6 57.34 -92.58 -61.76
C ALA A 6 57.81 -94.04 -61.78
N LYS A 7 59.04 -94.27 -61.33
CA LYS A 7 59.61 -95.63 -61.20
C LYS A 7 60.25 -95.79 -59.83
N PHE A 8 59.52 -96.45 -58.93
CA PHE A 8 59.90 -96.65 -57.53
C PHE A 8 60.13 -98.15 -57.30
N THR A 9 61.36 -98.53 -57.00
CA THR A 9 61.77 -99.92 -56.81
C THR A 9 61.96 -100.17 -55.31
N THR A 10 61.13 -101.05 -54.73
CA THR A 10 61.20 -101.41 -53.30
C THR A 10 61.94 -102.73 -53.12
N VAL A 11 62.96 -102.74 -52.26
CA VAL A 11 63.70 -103.93 -51.83
C VAL A 11 63.73 -103.97 -50.30
N PHE A 12 63.66 -105.15 -49.69
CA PHE A 12 63.67 -105.27 -48.23
C PHE A 12 64.16 -106.65 -47.77
N PHE A 13 64.63 -106.72 -46.51
CA PHE A 13 64.75 -107.95 -45.71
C PHE A 13 64.05 -107.74 -44.37
N SER A 14 63.63 -108.84 -43.74
CA SER A 14 63.01 -108.85 -42.42
C SER A 14 63.26 -110.22 -41.78
N GLU A 15 64.11 -110.25 -40.77
CA GLU A 15 64.63 -111.49 -40.19
C GLU A 15 64.50 -111.49 -38.67
N ALA A 16 64.41 -112.69 -38.08
CA ALA A 16 64.26 -112.85 -36.64
C ALA A 16 65.53 -112.54 -35.84
N GLY A 17 66.68 -112.37 -36.49
CA GLY A 17 67.97 -112.27 -35.81
C GLY A 17 68.30 -113.54 -35.03
N THR A 18 68.73 -113.40 -33.77
CA THR A 18 68.95 -114.53 -32.84
C THR A 18 67.68 -114.95 -32.09
N LYS A 19 66.55 -114.26 -32.30
CA LYS A 19 65.27 -114.58 -31.64
C LYS A 19 64.56 -115.76 -32.31
N ASN A 20 63.65 -116.38 -31.58
CA ASN A 20 62.88 -117.54 -32.08
C ASN A 20 61.80 -117.18 -33.11
N LYS A 21 61.40 -115.91 -33.17
CA LYS A 21 60.31 -115.41 -33.99
C LYS A 21 60.66 -114.02 -34.48
N ASN A 22 60.21 -113.68 -35.69
CA ASN A 22 60.26 -112.33 -36.21
C ASN A 22 58.94 -111.61 -35.87
N ASN A 23 59.02 -110.63 -34.99
CA ASN A 23 57.93 -109.75 -34.56
C ASN A 23 57.88 -108.43 -35.33
N ASP A 24 58.81 -108.20 -36.27
CA ASP A 24 58.70 -107.11 -37.21
C ASP A 24 57.68 -107.43 -38.31
N TYR A 25 57.13 -106.38 -38.92
CA TYR A 25 56.36 -106.52 -40.15
C TYR A 25 56.56 -105.32 -41.07
N PHE A 26 56.77 -105.60 -42.36
CA PHE A 26 56.84 -104.60 -43.41
C PHE A 26 55.81 -104.88 -44.50
N GLY A 27 55.19 -103.82 -45.02
CA GLY A 27 54.22 -103.91 -46.10
C GLY A 27 54.13 -102.63 -46.89
N TYR A 28 53.74 -102.73 -48.16
CA TYR A 28 53.57 -101.57 -49.01
C TYR A 28 52.55 -101.84 -50.12
N VAL A 29 51.97 -100.76 -50.65
CA VAL A 29 51.10 -100.77 -51.83
C VAL A 29 51.37 -99.54 -52.68
N GLN A 30 51.59 -99.74 -53.98
CA GLN A 30 51.74 -98.68 -54.98
C GLN A 30 50.45 -98.56 -55.80
N LEU A 31 49.59 -97.59 -55.46
CA LEU A 31 48.36 -97.25 -56.18
C LEU A 31 48.63 -96.33 -57.38
N ASP A 32 47.61 -96.05 -58.19
CA ASP A 32 47.76 -95.29 -59.44
C ASP A 32 48.32 -93.88 -59.27
N ASN A 33 47.91 -93.19 -58.19
CA ASN A 33 48.29 -91.79 -57.93
C ASN A 33 49.09 -91.60 -56.65
N TYR A 34 49.12 -92.61 -55.78
CA TYR A 34 49.80 -92.56 -54.50
C TYR A 34 50.45 -93.91 -54.17
N ALA A 35 51.33 -93.93 -53.20
CA ALA A 35 51.91 -95.15 -52.65
C ALA A 35 52.04 -95.03 -51.13
N ILE A 36 51.98 -96.16 -50.46
CA ILE A 36 52.16 -96.28 -49.01
C ILE A 36 53.17 -97.39 -48.71
N TRP A 37 54.08 -97.12 -47.78
CA TRP A 37 54.97 -98.09 -47.15
C TRP A 37 54.80 -97.97 -45.65
N ALA A 38 54.77 -99.09 -44.96
CA ALA A 38 54.73 -99.10 -43.51
C ALA A 38 55.61 -100.22 -42.96
N VAL A 39 56.30 -99.91 -41.86
CA VAL A 39 57.07 -100.88 -41.09
C VAL A 39 56.64 -100.77 -39.63
N ALA A 40 56.63 -101.91 -38.95
CA ALA A 40 56.34 -102.01 -37.54
C ALA A 40 57.34 -102.95 -36.87
N ASP A 41 57.69 -102.63 -35.63
CA ASP A 41 58.60 -103.37 -34.76
C ASP A 41 57.80 -103.72 -33.49
N GLY A 42 57.43 -104.99 -33.35
CA GLY A 42 56.61 -105.47 -32.24
C GLY A 42 57.47 -105.64 -30.99
N PHE A 43 56.99 -105.21 -29.82
CA PHE A 43 57.81 -105.29 -28.60
C PHE A 43 57.96 -106.73 -28.10
N ASP A 44 59.16 -107.30 -28.28
CA ASP A 44 59.48 -108.73 -28.14
C ASP A 44 59.20 -109.36 -26.76
N GLU A 45 59.12 -108.57 -25.69
CA GLU A 45 58.89 -109.07 -24.33
C GLU A 45 57.42 -109.49 -24.08
N GLU A 46 56.51 -109.13 -24.99
CA GLU A 46 55.07 -109.27 -24.80
C GLU A 46 54.44 -110.28 -25.76
N GLU A 47 53.47 -111.04 -25.24
CA GLU A 47 52.76 -112.01 -26.06
C GLU A 47 51.85 -111.29 -27.08
N GLY A 48 52.07 -111.57 -28.37
CA GLY A 48 51.34 -110.93 -29.48
C GLY A 48 52.10 -109.81 -30.18
N ALA A 49 53.40 -109.61 -29.92
CA ALA A 49 54.25 -108.64 -30.61
C ALA A 49 54.17 -108.71 -32.15
N ASP A 50 54.36 -109.91 -32.75
CA ASP A 50 54.21 -110.12 -34.20
C ASP A 50 52.80 -109.79 -34.72
N LEU A 51 51.79 -110.03 -33.89
CA LEU A 51 50.41 -109.76 -34.22
C LEU A 51 50.15 -108.25 -34.20
N ALA A 52 50.68 -107.53 -33.22
CA ALA A 52 50.60 -106.07 -33.14
C ALA A 52 51.25 -105.42 -34.37
N ALA A 53 52.49 -105.80 -34.71
CA ALA A 53 53.21 -105.27 -35.86
C ALA A 53 52.47 -105.56 -37.18
N ARG A 54 52.02 -106.81 -37.38
CA ARG A 54 51.26 -107.22 -38.56
C ARG A 54 49.93 -106.48 -38.68
N LEU A 55 49.20 -106.34 -37.57
CA LEU A 55 47.92 -105.65 -37.53
C LEU A 55 48.10 -104.16 -37.82
N ALA A 56 49.17 -103.55 -37.30
CA ALA A 56 49.45 -102.14 -37.50
C ALA A 56 49.66 -101.81 -38.99
N VAL A 57 50.58 -102.51 -39.66
CA VAL A 57 50.88 -102.33 -41.08
C VAL A 57 49.66 -102.63 -41.97
N LYS A 58 48.95 -103.74 -41.71
CA LYS A 58 47.76 -104.09 -42.50
C LYS A 58 46.66 -103.03 -42.38
N SER A 59 46.40 -102.56 -41.16
CA SER A 59 45.38 -101.52 -40.91
C SER A 59 45.74 -100.21 -41.58
N ALA A 60 47.02 -99.85 -41.61
CA ALA A 60 47.49 -98.64 -42.29
C ALA A 60 47.27 -98.69 -43.80
N ILE A 61 47.65 -99.82 -44.42
CA ILE A 61 47.45 -100.06 -45.85
C ILE A 61 45.95 -100.08 -46.19
N GLU A 62 45.13 -100.77 -45.40
CA GLU A 62 43.68 -100.83 -45.58
C GLU A 62 43.04 -99.44 -45.54
N TYR A 63 43.34 -98.65 -44.49
CA TYR A 63 42.80 -97.30 -44.36
C TYR A 63 43.19 -96.40 -45.54
N PHE A 64 44.46 -96.47 -45.95
CA PHE A 64 44.96 -95.66 -47.06
C PHE A 64 44.36 -96.07 -48.40
N MET A 65 44.12 -97.36 -48.63
CA MET A 65 43.46 -97.84 -49.84
C MET A 65 42.02 -97.32 -49.97
N LEU A 66 41.32 -97.14 -48.85
CA LEU A 66 39.97 -96.57 -48.80
C LEU A 66 39.97 -95.05 -48.98
N TYR A 67 40.97 -94.36 -48.43
CA TYR A 67 41.05 -92.90 -48.42
C TYR A 67 42.41 -92.37 -48.92
N PRO A 68 42.81 -92.65 -50.18
CA PRO A 68 44.13 -92.28 -50.67
C PRO A 68 44.23 -90.75 -50.86
N LYS A 69 45.04 -90.11 -50.01
CA LYS A 69 45.30 -88.66 -50.00
C LYS A 69 46.78 -88.38 -49.73
N PHE A 70 47.21 -87.16 -49.98
CA PHE A 70 48.57 -86.70 -49.67
C PHE A 70 48.55 -85.37 -48.91
N ASN A 71 48.47 -85.46 -47.58
CA ASN A 71 48.57 -84.33 -46.64
C ASN A 71 48.97 -84.85 -45.25
N THR A 72 49.17 -83.96 -44.28
CA THR A 72 49.56 -84.35 -42.92
C THR A 72 48.41 -85.00 -42.15
N GLU A 73 47.16 -84.63 -42.48
CA GLU A 73 45.96 -85.11 -41.81
C GLU A 73 45.76 -86.61 -42.04
N ILE A 74 45.96 -87.11 -43.27
CA ILE A 74 45.79 -88.54 -43.57
C ILE A 74 46.78 -89.42 -42.80
N ILE A 75 48.01 -88.95 -42.54
CA ILE A 75 48.98 -89.69 -41.72
C ILE A 75 48.50 -89.77 -40.27
N SER A 76 47.99 -88.66 -39.72
CA SER A 76 47.42 -88.63 -38.38
C SER A 76 46.20 -89.55 -38.26
N GLU A 77 45.35 -89.57 -39.29
CA GLU A 77 44.18 -90.45 -39.38
C GLU A 77 44.60 -91.92 -39.44
N ILE A 78 45.57 -92.27 -40.28
CA ILE A 78 46.14 -93.62 -40.38
C ILE A 78 46.68 -94.09 -39.03
N ILE A 79 47.58 -93.32 -38.41
CA ILE A 79 48.20 -93.72 -37.13
C ILE A 79 47.15 -93.87 -36.03
N SER A 80 46.15 -92.97 -35.99
CA SER A 80 45.04 -93.08 -35.02
C SER A 80 44.20 -94.34 -35.26
N TYR A 81 43.93 -94.68 -36.52
CA TYR A 81 43.18 -95.88 -36.91
C TYR A 81 43.95 -97.17 -36.59
N VAL A 82 45.25 -97.18 -36.89
CA VAL A 82 46.19 -98.25 -36.53
C VAL A 82 46.19 -98.50 -35.02
N ASN A 83 46.31 -97.43 -34.22
CA ASN A 83 46.24 -97.53 -32.76
C ASN A 83 44.89 -98.07 -32.28
N LEU A 84 43.78 -97.62 -32.88
CA LEU A 84 42.46 -98.15 -32.56
C LEU A 84 42.39 -99.66 -32.82
N LYS A 85 42.89 -100.13 -33.97
CA LYS A 85 42.84 -101.55 -34.35
C LYS A 85 43.67 -102.45 -33.44
N VAL A 86 44.88 -102.02 -33.07
CA VAL A 86 45.72 -102.76 -32.12
C VAL A 86 45.06 -102.82 -30.75
N ARG A 87 44.47 -101.71 -30.26
CA ARG A 87 43.75 -101.70 -28.97
C ARG A 87 42.47 -102.52 -28.96
N GLU A 88 41.71 -102.52 -30.05
CA GLU A 88 40.56 -103.41 -30.21
C GLU A 88 40.98 -104.87 -30.01
N LYS A 89 42.14 -105.25 -30.57
CA LYS A 89 42.68 -106.60 -30.42
C LYS A 89 43.26 -106.88 -29.03
N GLN A 90 43.88 -105.92 -28.36
CA GLN A 90 44.30 -106.03 -26.95
C GLN A 90 43.10 -106.31 -26.03
N ALA A 91 41.93 -105.74 -26.34
CA ALA A 91 40.71 -105.90 -25.55
C ALA A 91 39.98 -107.25 -25.76
N GLU A 92 40.29 -108.01 -26.83
CA GLU A 92 39.62 -109.29 -27.12
C GLU A 92 40.05 -110.43 -26.18
N THR A 93 41.29 -110.43 -25.70
CA THR A 93 41.82 -111.46 -24.81
C THR A 93 42.93 -110.90 -23.94
N GLU A 94 42.93 -111.27 -22.65
CA GLU A 94 43.95 -110.88 -21.68
C GLU A 94 45.37 -111.24 -22.15
N ARG A 95 45.49 -112.31 -22.95
CA ARG A 95 46.74 -112.79 -23.55
C ARG A 95 47.48 -111.73 -24.38
N TYR A 96 46.76 -110.81 -25.04
CA TYR A 96 47.35 -109.78 -25.90
C TYR A 96 47.22 -108.38 -25.29
N SER A 97 46.85 -108.27 -24.02
CA SER A 97 46.52 -106.99 -23.39
C SER A 97 47.68 -105.99 -23.36
N LEU A 98 48.93 -106.48 -23.41
CA LEU A 98 50.16 -105.70 -23.38
C LEU A 98 50.89 -105.67 -24.73
N MET A 99 50.28 -106.11 -25.83
CA MET A 99 50.99 -106.07 -27.12
C MET A 99 51.16 -104.61 -27.59
N HIS A 100 52.39 -104.18 -27.85
CA HIS A 100 52.70 -102.86 -28.38
C HIS A 100 53.62 -102.96 -29.60
N THR A 101 53.64 -101.92 -30.44
CA THR A 101 54.56 -101.87 -31.58
C THR A 101 54.98 -100.44 -31.92
N SER A 102 56.27 -100.24 -32.23
CA SER A 102 56.74 -99.05 -32.92
C SER A 102 56.26 -99.09 -34.37
N PHE A 103 55.86 -97.95 -34.92
CA PHE A 103 55.23 -97.90 -36.24
C PHE A 103 55.71 -96.69 -37.04
N LEU A 104 56.07 -96.91 -38.29
CA LEU A 104 56.42 -95.87 -39.26
C LEU A 104 55.61 -96.09 -40.54
N VAL A 105 54.99 -95.02 -41.04
CA VAL A 105 54.30 -94.99 -42.33
C VAL A 105 54.86 -93.88 -43.21
N VAL A 106 55.06 -94.18 -44.48
CA VAL A 106 55.44 -93.25 -45.54
C VAL A 106 54.37 -93.27 -46.61
N ILE A 107 53.83 -92.10 -46.96
CA ILE A 107 52.94 -91.93 -48.12
C ILE A 107 53.64 -91.08 -49.18
N SER A 108 53.41 -91.39 -50.45
CA SER A 108 53.95 -90.61 -51.56
C SER A 108 52.87 -90.36 -52.61
N ASN A 109 52.92 -89.19 -53.25
CA ASN A 109 52.17 -88.91 -54.48
C ASN A 109 53.07 -89.06 -55.73
N TYR A 110 54.15 -89.84 -55.63
CA TYR A 110 55.19 -90.05 -56.65
C TYR A 110 56.03 -88.82 -57.04
N ASN A 111 55.78 -87.65 -56.46
CA ASN A 111 56.61 -86.45 -56.63
C ASN A 111 57.20 -85.96 -55.30
N ALA A 112 56.47 -86.16 -54.21
CA ALA A 112 56.89 -85.90 -52.86
C ALA A 112 56.46 -87.05 -51.95
N LEU A 113 57.08 -87.12 -50.77
CA LEU A 113 56.66 -88.02 -49.70
C LEU A 113 56.39 -87.26 -48.40
N LEU A 114 55.59 -87.88 -47.56
CA LEU A 114 55.36 -87.51 -46.17
C LEU A 114 55.50 -88.79 -45.34
N TYR A 115 56.00 -88.69 -44.13
CA TYR A 115 56.04 -89.80 -43.20
C TYR A 115 55.50 -89.40 -41.83
N GLY A 116 55.08 -90.40 -41.08
CA GLY A 116 54.83 -90.27 -39.66
C GLY A 116 55.27 -91.52 -38.93
N ASN A 117 55.87 -91.34 -37.76
CA ASN A 117 56.29 -92.43 -36.89
C ASN A 117 55.79 -92.25 -35.46
N ILE A 118 55.71 -93.36 -34.76
CA ILE A 118 55.52 -93.45 -33.31
C ILE A 118 56.39 -94.59 -32.78
N GLY A 119 57.07 -94.36 -31.67
CA GLY A 119 58.13 -95.24 -31.17
C GLY A 119 59.45 -95.03 -31.91
N ASN A 120 60.24 -96.09 -32.08
CA ASN A 120 61.64 -96.03 -32.57
C ASN A 120 61.85 -96.72 -33.95
N ALA A 121 60.80 -96.92 -34.73
CA ALA A 121 60.93 -97.26 -36.15
C ALA A 121 61.36 -96.00 -36.93
N ARG A 122 62.45 -96.11 -37.70
CA ARG A 122 63.14 -94.96 -38.29
C ARG A 122 62.97 -94.83 -39.80
N PHE A 123 62.77 -93.58 -40.22
CA PHE A 123 62.82 -93.15 -41.60
C PHE A 123 64.19 -92.53 -41.90
N TYR A 124 64.78 -92.86 -43.05
CA TYR A 124 65.94 -92.15 -43.59
C TYR A 124 65.67 -91.71 -45.03
N HIS A 125 66.10 -90.51 -45.39
CA HIS A 125 66.13 -90.03 -46.78
C HIS A 125 67.58 -89.79 -47.20
N LEU A 126 67.99 -90.48 -48.25
CA LEU A 126 69.32 -90.40 -48.84
C LEU A 126 69.24 -89.72 -50.20
N ARG A 127 70.17 -88.80 -50.44
CA ARG A 127 70.33 -88.11 -51.72
C ARG A 127 71.82 -87.99 -52.04
N ASN A 128 72.18 -88.29 -53.28
CA ASN A 128 73.58 -88.28 -53.73
C ASN A 128 74.51 -89.14 -52.85
N GLY A 129 73.99 -90.24 -52.30
CA GLY A 129 74.77 -91.17 -51.47
C GLY A 129 74.87 -90.79 -49.99
N TYR A 130 74.29 -89.68 -49.54
CA TYR A 130 74.35 -89.21 -48.15
C TYR A 130 72.97 -89.19 -47.49
N VAL A 131 72.89 -89.48 -46.20
CA VAL A 131 71.68 -89.31 -45.37
C VAL A 131 71.42 -87.82 -45.17
N LEU A 132 70.33 -87.33 -45.77
CA LEU A 132 69.94 -85.93 -45.74
C LEU A 132 69.02 -85.61 -44.55
N SER A 133 68.15 -86.56 -44.19
CA SER A 133 67.23 -86.41 -43.05
C SER A 133 66.82 -87.76 -42.47
N GLN A 134 66.47 -87.74 -41.18
CA GLN A 134 66.03 -88.89 -40.40
C GLN A 134 64.81 -88.50 -39.53
N SER A 135 63.94 -89.46 -39.19
CA SER A 135 62.88 -89.26 -38.20
C SER A 135 63.41 -89.07 -36.77
N SER A 136 62.64 -88.38 -35.91
CA SER A 136 62.89 -88.36 -34.47
C SER A 136 62.23 -89.57 -33.81
N ASP A 137 62.94 -90.27 -32.94
CA ASP A 137 62.39 -91.41 -32.19
C ASP A 137 61.53 -90.92 -31.01
N ASP A 138 60.41 -91.59 -30.72
CA ASP A 138 59.68 -91.36 -29.46
C ASP A 138 60.32 -92.14 -28.32
N THR A 139 61.55 -91.79 -27.94
CA THR A 139 62.31 -92.44 -26.85
C THR A 139 62.70 -91.44 -25.76
N VAL A 140 62.95 -91.93 -24.55
CA VAL A 140 63.42 -91.12 -23.43
C VAL A 140 64.73 -90.39 -23.79
N SER A 141 65.65 -91.07 -24.47
CA SER A 141 66.93 -90.46 -24.88
C SER A 141 66.74 -89.30 -25.88
N GLN A 142 65.80 -89.44 -26.82
CA GLN A 142 65.53 -88.41 -27.82
C GLN A 142 64.90 -87.18 -27.16
N LEU A 143 63.98 -87.36 -26.21
CA LEU A 143 63.43 -86.27 -25.40
C LEU A 143 64.53 -85.54 -24.61
N LEU A 144 65.49 -86.26 -24.02
CA LEU A 144 66.61 -85.63 -23.32
C LEU A 144 67.49 -84.79 -24.27
N VAL A 145 67.66 -85.20 -25.53
CA VAL A 145 68.35 -84.38 -26.54
C VAL A 145 67.54 -83.14 -26.90
N GLU A 146 66.23 -83.29 -27.10
CA GLU A 146 65.33 -82.17 -27.42
C GLU A 146 65.27 -81.12 -26.30
N GLU A 147 65.35 -81.55 -25.04
CA GLU A 147 65.42 -80.68 -23.85
C GLU A 147 66.84 -80.17 -23.54
N GLY A 148 67.84 -80.55 -24.34
CA GLY A 148 69.25 -80.13 -24.17
C GLY A 148 69.97 -80.78 -22.98
N ALA A 149 69.40 -81.82 -22.37
CA ALA A 149 69.97 -82.59 -21.27
C ALA A 149 70.96 -83.68 -21.73
N LEU A 150 70.94 -84.06 -23.01
CA LEU A 150 71.85 -85.02 -23.64
C LEU A 150 72.37 -84.43 -24.96
N ASN A 151 73.66 -84.57 -25.28
CA ASN A 151 74.15 -84.17 -26.60
C ASN A 151 73.74 -85.19 -27.65
N THR A 152 73.42 -84.73 -28.87
CA THR A 152 73.01 -85.61 -30.00
C THR A 152 74.03 -86.71 -30.30
N GLY A 153 75.34 -86.43 -30.16
CA GLY A 153 76.40 -87.42 -30.40
C GLY A 153 76.45 -88.55 -29.37
N ASP A 154 75.89 -88.33 -28.18
CA ASP A 154 75.87 -89.29 -27.07
C ASP A 154 74.63 -90.21 -27.11
N LEU A 155 73.60 -89.83 -27.88
CA LEU A 155 72.32 -90.56 -27.98
C LEU A 155 72.52 -92.03 -28.35
N LYS A 156 73.42 -92.31 -29.30
CA LYS A 156 73.70 -93.68 -29.75
C LYS A 156 74.29 -94.59 -28.68
N TYR A 157 74.86 -94.05 -27.60
CA TYR A 157 75.44 -94.83 -26.49
C TYR A 157 74.57 -94.78 -25.23
N HIS A 158 73.42 -94.11 -25.26
CA HIS A 158 72.59 -93.91 -24.09
C HIS A 158 71.85 -95.21 -23.71
N ARG A 159 71.83 -95.55 -22.41
CA ARG A 159 71.17 -96.79 -21.92
C ARG A 159 69.68 -96.84 -22.24
N GLN A 160 69.02 -95.68 -22.21
CA GLN A 160 67.56 -95.54 -22.43
C GLN A 160 67.21 -95.18 -23.88
N ARG A 161 68.07 -95.55 -24.84
CA ARG A 161 67.84 -95.22 -26.25
C ARG A 161 66.66 -95.96 -26.88
N ASN A 162 66.22 -97.04 -26.25
CA ASN A 162 65.08 -97.86 -26.68
C ASN A 162 63.87 -97.75 -25.74
N ASP A 163 63.97 -96.99 -24.65
CA ASP A 163 62.85 -96.77 -23.72
C ASP A 163 61.82 -95.88 -24.44
N LEU A 164 60.74 -96.48 -24.94
CA LEU A 164 59.70 -95.78 -25.69
C LEU A 164 58.89 -94.85 -24.77
N LEU A 165 58.62 -93.64 -25.25
CA LEU A 165 57.67 -92.72 -24.61
C LEU A 165 56.23 -93.03 -25.02
N GLN A 166 56.05 -93.48 -26.26
CA GLN A 166 54.77 -93.85 -26.83
C GLN A 166 54.94 -94.97 -27.87
N ALA A 167 53.94 -95.84 -27.97
CA ALA A 167 53.85 -96.88 -28.99
C ALA A 167 52.41 -97.04 -29.49
N ILE A 168 52.24 -97.73 -30.63
CA ILE A 168 50.92 -98.24 -31.03
C ILE A 168 50.49 -99.31 -30.03
N GLY A 169 49.27 -99.21 -29.54
CA GLY A 169 48.72 -100.04 -28.45
C GLY A 169 48.55 -99.26 -27.14
N ASP A 170 49.09 -98.04 -27.02
CA ASP A 170 48.99 -97.27 -25.78
C ASP A 170 47.57 -96.76 -25.49
N TYR A 171 47.21 -96.78 -24.20
CA TYR A 171 45.96 -96.21 -23.73
C TYR A 171 46.01 -94.67 -23.76
N GLY A 172 44.97 -94.06 -24.33
CA GLY A 172 44.84 -92.60 -24.42
C GLY A 172 45.14 -92.03 -25.80
N LYS A 173 45.41 -90.73 -25.84
CA LYS A 173 45.68 -89.99 -27.08
C LYS A 173 47.17 -90.02 -27.38
N ILE A 174 47.57 -90.82 -28.35
CA ILE A 174 48.93 -90.81 -28.90
C ILE A 174 49.19 -89.54 -29.73
N LYS A 175 50.45 -89.12 -29.80
CA LYS A 175 50.89 -87.92 -30.53
C LYS A 175 52.03 -88.30 -31.48
N PRO A 176 51.74 -88.79 -32.69
CA PRO A 176 52.77 -89.22 -33.62
C PRO A 176 53.65 -88.07 -34.12
N ASN A 177 54.90 -88.39 -34.44
CA ASN A 177 55.84 -87.50 -35.10
C ASN A 177 55.55 -87.48 -36.60
N ILE A 178 54.84 -86.43 -37.06
CA ILE A 178 54.46 -86.26 -38.47
C ILE A 178 55.31 -85.16 -39.11
N LEU A 179 55.90 -85.46 -40.27
CA LEU A 179 56.62 -84.48 -41.06
C LEU A 179 55.66 -83.37 -41.54
N LYS A 180 55.90 -82.11 -41.15
CA LYS A 180 55.02 -80.98 -41.48
C LYS A 180 55.12 -80.50 -42.92
N THR A 181 56.26 -80.73 -43.58
CA THR A 181 56.52 -80.24 -44.95
C THR A 181 56.94 -81.42 -45.82
N PRO A 182 56.24 -81.70 -46.94
CA PRO A 182 56.59 -82.82 -47.82
C PRO A 182 58.04 -82.76 -48.32
N ILE A 183 58.71 -83.91 -48.34
CA ILE A 183 60.02 -84.05 -49.00
C ILE A 183 59.78 -84.16 -50.50
N THR A 184 60.22 -83.17 -51.28
CA THR A 184 60.23 -83.27 -52.74
C THR A 184 61.29 -84.26 -53.19
N LEU A 185 60.86 -85.30 -53.91
CA LEU A 185 61.70 -86.38 -54.38
C LEU A 185 62.43 -85.99 -55.66
N GLN A 186 63.64 -86.52 -55.82
CA GLN A 186 64.46 -86.40 -57.03
C GLN A 186 64.84 -87.77 -57.56
N GLU A 187 65.18 -87.85 -58.84
CA GLU A 187 65.80 -89.05 -59.39
C GLU A 187 67.06 -89.41 -58.61
N LYS A 188 67.27 -90.71 -58.39
CA LYS A 188 68.33 -91.31 -57.56
C LYS A 188 68.21 -91.07 -56.06
N ASP A 189 67.14 -90.45 -55.59
CA ASP A 189 66.83 -90.48 -54.16
C ASP A 189 66.55 -91.92 -53.72
N VAL A 190 66.90 -92.21 -52.46
CA VAL A 190 66.52 -93.43 -51.78
C VAL A 190 65.90 -93.05 -50.46
N PHE A 191 64.78 -93.65 -50.09
CA PHE A 191 64.31 -93.57 -48.71
C PHE A 191 64.20 -94.95 -48.09
N CYS A 192 64.46 -95.02 -46.79
CA CYS A 192 64.54 -96.25 -46.04
C CYS A 192 63.58 -96.23 -44.86
N LEU A 193 63.03 -97.40 -44.56
CA LEU A 193 62.24 -97.68 -43.35
C LEU A 193 62.95 -98.79 -42.60
N THR A 194 63.24 -98.59 -41.32
CA THR A 194 64.06 -99.50 -40.53
C THR A 194 63.49 -99.72 -39.14
N THR A 195 63.60 -100.93 -38.60
CA THR A 195 63.27 -101.26 -37.20
C THR A 195 64.51 -101.22 -36.31
N MET A 196 64.32 -101.34 -35.00
CA MET A 196 65.38 -101.19 -33.99
C MET A 196 66.58 -102.08 -34.26
N GLY A 197 66.36 -103.38 -34.50
CA GLY A 197 67.47 -104.31 -34.72
C GLY A 197 68.35 -103.98 -35.92
N PHE A 198 67.87 -103.19 -36.90
CA PHE A 198 68.71 -102.75 -38.00
C PHE A 198 69.60 -101.57 -37.60
N TRP A 199 68.99 -100.45 -37.19
CA TRP A 199 69.74 -99.19 -36.98
C TRP A 199 70.63 -99.24 -35.74
N GLU A 200 70.45 -100.21 -34.86
CA GLU A 200 71.40 -100.49 -33.78
C GLU A 200 72.72 -101.12 -34.25
N ASN A 201 72.70 -101.82 -35.38
CA ASN A 201 73.85 -102.56 -35.91
C ASN A 201 74.52 -101.85 -37.09
N VAL A 202 73.80 -100.98 -37.80
CA VAL A 202 74.29 -100.24 -38.95
C VAL A 202 73.99 -98.78 -38.76
N ASP A 203 75.03 -97.95 -38.67
CA ASP A 203 74.88 -96.50 -38.54
C ASP A 203 74.71 -95.81 -39.92
N GLU A 204 74.37 -94.53 -39.89
CA GLU A 204 74.12 -93.74 -41.10
C GLU A 204 75.36 -93.71 -42.02
N LYS A 205 76.57 -93.63 -41.46
CA LYS A 205 77.81 -93.61 -42.24
C LYS A 205 78.05 -94.95 -42.93
N GLU A 206 77.73 -96.06 -42.28
CA GLU A 206 77.81 -97.38 -42.89
C GLU A 206 76.80 -97.54 -44.03
N MET A 207 75.58 -97.01 -43.88
CA MET A 207 74.60 -96.97 -44.96
C MET A 207 75.14 -96.22 -46.18
N GLU A 208 75.74 -95.04 -45.98
CA GLU A 208 76.35 -94.21 -47.02
C GLU A 208 77.54 -94.90 -47.69
N VAL A 209 78.44 -95.50 -46.90
CA VAL A 209 79.63 -96.20 -47.42
C VAL A 209 79.22 -97.41 -48.26
N GLU A 210 78.29 -98.23 -47.79
CA GLU A 210 77.84 -99.39 -48.55
C GLU A 210 77.05 -98.99 -49.81
N LEU A 211 76.29 -97.89 -49.76
CA LEU A 211 75.60 -97.37 -50.94
C LEU A 211 76.59 -96.90 -52.01
N SER A 212 77.72 -96.31 -51.62
CA SER A 212 78.79 -95.90 -52.55
C SER A 212 79.52 -97.06 -53.23
N ARG A 213 79.44 -98.27 -52.66
CA ARG A 213 80.10 -99.49 -53.18
C ARG A 213 79.21 -100.26 -54.14
N TYR A 214 77.90 -100.18 -53.96
CA TYR A 214 76.92 -100.99 -54.68
C TYR A 214 75.77 -100.12 -55.20
N ASP A 215 75.86 -99.68 -56.45
CA ASP A 215 74.82 -98.87 -57.12
C ASP A 215 73.49 -99.62 -57.34
N GLU A 216 73.50 -100.97 -57.26
CA GLU A 216 72.31 -101.79 -57.42
C GLU A 216 71.63 -102.03 -56.06
N SER A 217 70.38 -101.58 -55.91
CA SER A 217 69.64 -101.60 -54.63
C SER A 217 69.63 -102.98 -53.95
N ARG A 218 69.56 -104.07 -54.72
CA ARG A 218 69.58 -105.44 -54.17
C ARG A 218 70.96 -105.85 -53.65
N LYS A 219 72.06 -105.43 -54.29
CA LYS A 219 73.42 -105.70 -53.79
C LYS A 219 73.73 -104.87 -52.56
N TRP A 220 73.30 -103.61 -52.56
CA TRP A 220 73.37 -102.75 -51.38
C TRP A 220 72.62 -103.37 -50.19
N LEU A 221 71.38 -103.80 -50.40
CA LEU A 221 70.57 -104.50 -49.40
C LEU A 221 71.31 -105.71 -48.81
N VAL A 222 71.84 -106.61 -49.64
CA VAL A 222 72.60 -107.80 -49.20
C VAL A 222 73.87 -107.42 -48.44
N SER A 223 74.54 -106.31 -48.80
CA SER A 223 75.73 -105.85 -48.08
C SER A 223 75.39 -105.34 -46.68
N LEU A 224 74.29 -104.58 -46.55
CA LEU A 224 73.79 -104.11 -45.26
C LEU A 224 73.33 -105.27 -44.37
N GLU A 225 72.66 -106.27 -44.92
CA GLU A 225 72.26 -107.48 -44.17
C GLU A 225 73.49 -108.23 -43.63
N LYS A 226 74.54 -108.39 -44.46
CA LYS A 226 75.82 -108.98 -44.02
C LYS A 226 76.48 -108.18 -42.89
N LYS A 227 76.32 -106.86 -42.86
CA LYS A 227 76.81 -106.00 -41.79
C LYS A 227 76.07 -106.28 -40.47
N VAL A 228 74.74 -106.40 -40.52
CA VAL A 228 73.96 -106.84 -39.35
C VAL A 228 74.42 -108.21 -38.86
N MET A 229 74.61 -109.18 -39.78
CA MET A 229 75.07 -110.54 -39.46
C MET A 229 76.51 -110.61 -38.94
N ALA A 230 77.35 -109.65 -39.30
CA ALA A 230 78.75 -109.57 -38.85
C ALA A 230 78.93 -108.78 -37.54
N THR A 231 77.82 -108.39 -36.89
CA THR A 231 77.86 -107.69 -35.60
C THR A 231 78.58 -108.51 -34.53
N LEU A 232 79.25 -107.82 -33.60
CA LEU A 232 79.92 -108.44 -32.45
C LEU A 232 78.99 -108.61 -31.24
N ARG A 233 77.70 -108.30 -31.39
CA ARG A 233 76.71 -108.43 -30.33
C ARG A 233 76.32 -109.90 -30.15
N ASP A 234 76.21 -110.34 -28.90
CA ASP A 234 75.79 -111.70 -28.56
C ASP A 234 74.31 -111.96 -28.87
N ASP A 235 73.48 -110.91 -28.88
CA ASP A 235 72.05 -110.95 -29.19
C ASP A 235 71.73 -109.90 -30.26
N VAL A 236 71.06 -110.35 -31.32
CA VAL A 236 70.60 -109.55 -32.45
C VAL A 236 69.07 -109.59 -32.46
N GLU A 237 68.48 -108.43 -32.15
CA GLU A 237 67.03 -108.20 -32.18
C GLU A 237 66.41 -108.48 -33.55
N ASN A 238 65.08 -108.58 -33.61
CA ASN A 238 64.37 -108.58 -34.89
C ASN A 238 64.76 -107.34 -35.70
N TYR A 239 65.05 -107.54 -36.98
CA TYR A 239 65.55 -106.47 -37.80
C TYR A 239 64.94 -106.51 -39.20
N THR A 240 64.49 -105.33 -39.62
CA THR A 240 63.83 -105.10 -40.89
C THR A 240 64.39 -103.83 -41.50
N PHE A 241 64.75 -103.93 -42.77
CA PHE A 241 65.18 -102.80 -43.57
C PHE A 241 64.45 -102.86 -44.90
N ALA A 242 63.77 -101.78 -45.25
CA ALA A 242 63.20 -101.58 -46.56
C ALA A 242 63.80 -100.32 -47.18
N ALA A 243 64.25 -100.43 -48.43
CA ALA A 243 64.70 -99.31 -49.23
C ALA A 243 63.83 -99.14 -50.48
N VAL A 244 63.52 -97.89 -50.79
CA VAL A 244 62.80 -97.52 -52.01
C VAL A 244 63.70 -96.61 -52.83
N SER A 245 64.20 -97.13 -53.95
CA SER A 245 65.00 -96.38 -54.91
C SER A 245 64.11 -95.70 -55.94
N ILE A 246 64.36 -94.41 -56.19
CA ILE A 246 63.57 -93.58 -57.07
C ILE A 246 64.33 -93.38 -58.37
N GLU A 247 63.90 -94.04 -59.43
CA GLU A 247 64.51 -93.91 -60.76
C GLU A 247 63.86 -92.79 -61.59
N ALA A 248 62.57 -92.53 -61.37
CA ALA A 248 61.81 -91.44 -62.00
C ALA A 248 60.72 -90.93 -61.05
N VAL A 249 60.42 -89.63 -61.09
CA VAL A 249 59.36 -88.98 -60.31
C VAL A 249 58.24 -88.44 -61.20
N ALA A 250 57.00 -88.47 -60.71
CA ALA A 250 55.87 -87.90 -61.43
C ALA A 250 55.94 -86.37 -61.47
N VAL A 251 55.30 -85.75 -62.48
CA VAL A 251 55.29 -84.29 -62.64
C VAL A 251 54.66 -83.62 -61.40
N PRO A 252 55.20 -82.50 -60.88
CA PRO A 252 54.58 -81.76 -59.79
C PRO A 252 53.14 -81.39 -60.15
N LEU A 253 52.19 -81.60 -59.23
CA LEU A 253 50.85 -81.05 -59.40
C LEU A 253 50.93 -79.51 -59.33
N PRO A 254 50.18 -78.76 -60.15
CA PRO A 254 50.16 -77.30 -60.05
C PRO A 254 49.70 -76.90 -58.65
N MET A 255 50.58 -76.22 -57.90
CA MET A 255 50.24 -75.69 -56.58
C MET A 255 49.01 -74.78 -56.71
N GLU A 256 47.95 -75.09 -55.94
CA GLU A 256 46.90 -74.12 -55.66
C GLU A 256 47.58 -72.89 -55.03
N LYS A 257 47.45 -71.72 -55.68
CA LYS A 257 48.01 -70.47 -55.16
C LYS A 257 47.40 -70.18 -53.78
N ASP A 258 48.22 -70.25 -52.75
CA ASP A 258 47.87 -69.83 -51.39
C ASP A 258 47.62 -68.31 -51.33
N ASN A 259 46.38 -67.90 -51.61
CA ASN A 259 45.94 -66.51 -51.53
C ASN A 259 45.76 -66.03 -50.07
N ARG A 260 46.04 -66.84 -49.06
CA ARG A 260 45.79 -66.53 -47.64
C ARG A 260 46.52 -65.26 -47.20
N LYS A 261 47.74 -65.01 -47.68
CA LYS A 261 48.49 -63.76 -47.39
C LYS A 261 47.86 -62.51 -48.02
N PHE A 262 47.17 -62.63 -49.16
CA PHE A 262 46.45 -61.53 -49.80
C PHE A 262 45.14 -61.23 -49.06
N PHE A 263 44.37 -62.27 -48.71
CA PHE A 263 43.16 -62.12 -47.90
C PHE A 263 43.45 -61.62 -46.47
N ILE A 264 44.57 -62.01 -45.86
CA ILE A 264 44.99 -61.46 -44.55
C ILE A 264 45.27 -59.96 -44.64
N LYS A 265 45.93 -59.48 -45.71
CA LYS A 265 46.17 -58.04 -45.91
C LYS A 265 44.88 -57.27 -46.12
N ILE A 266 43.92 -57.81 -46.88
CA ILE A 266 42.59 -57.22 -47.04
C ILE A 266 41.84 -57.22 -45.70
N ALA A 267 41.88 -58.33 -44.95
CA ALA A 267 41.25 -58.44 -43.64
C ALA A 267 41.82 -57.41 -42.65
N ILE A 268 43.15 -57.22 -42.61
CA ILE A 268 43.80 -56.19 -41.79
C ILE A 268 43.36 -54.78 -42.22
N ALA A 269 43.30 -54.49 -43.52
CA ALA A 269 42.83 -53.20 -44.02
C ALA A 269 41.35 -52.94 -43.69
N VAL A 270 40.50 -53.97 -43.76
CA VAL A 270 39.08 -53.91 -43.38
C VAL A 270 38.94 -53.71 -41.87
N ILE A 271 39.70 -54.42 -41.04
CA ILE A 271 39.71 -54.25 -39.58
C ILE A 271 40.16 -52.84 -39.19
N LEU A 272 41.24 -52.33 -39.80
CA LEU A 272 41.68 -50.94 -39.60
C LEU A 272 40.61 -49.93 -40.01
N SER A 273 39.92 -50.15 -41.13
CA SER A 273 38.81 -49.31 -41.58
C SER A 273 37.63 -49.34 -40.60
N ILE A 274 37.28 -50.52 -40.08
CA ILE A 274 36.24 -50.69 -39.06
C ILE A 274 36.65 -49.99 -37.75
N ILE A 275 37.91 -50.10 -37.31
CA ILE A 275 38.42 -49.40 -36.12
C ILE A 275 38.36 -47.88 -36.31
N ILE A 276 38.72 -47.36 -37.49
CA ILE A 276 38.62 -45.94 -37.82
C ILE A 276 37.14 -45.49 -37.80
N ILE A 277 36.24 -46.25 -38.40
CA ILE A 277 34.80 -45.95 -38.36
C ILE A 277 34.28 -46.00 -36.92
N LEU A 278 34.66 -47.00 -36.13
CA LEU A 278 34.25 -47.16 -34.73
C LEU A 278 34.77 -46.02 -33.85
N THR A 279 36.02 -45.61 -34.03
CA THR A 279 36.60 -44.47 -33.29
C THR A 279 35.92 -43.14 -33.68
N LEU A 280 35.63 -42.93 -34.97
CA LEU A 280 34.88 -41.76 -35.44
C LEU A 280 33.43 -41.74 -34.92
N THR A 281 32.75 -42.89 -34.86
CA THR A 281 31.39 -42.98 -34.31
C THR A 281 31.39 -42.75 -32.80
N LEU A 282 32.31 -43.38 -32.05
CA LEU A 282 32.47 -43.14 -30.61
C LEU A 282 32.81 -41.68 -30.30
N TRP A 283 33.69 -41.07 -31.09
CA TRP A 283 34.01 -39.64 -30.98
C TRP A 283 32.78 -38.75 -31.24
N GLN A 284 31.99 -39.06 -32.28
CA GLN A 284 30.73 -38.35 -32.55
C GLN A 284 29.72 -38.50 -31.40
N VAL A 285 29.57 -39.69 -30.84
CA VAL A 285 28.68 -39.96 -29.70
C VAL A 285 29.13 -39.16 -28.47
N LYS A 286 30.42 -39.21 -28.14
CA LYS A 286 31.00 -38.44 -27.02
C LYS A 286 30.77 -36.94 -27.22
N LYS A 287 31.10 -36.41 -28.40
CA LYS A 287 30.88 -34.98 -28.73
C LYS A 287 29.42 -34.57 -28.56
N ARG A 288 28.47 -35.38 -29.04
CA ARG A 288 27.03 -35.13 -28.88
C ARG A 288 26.63 -35.13 -27.40
N LYS A 289 27.12 -36.09 -26.62
CA LYS A 289 26.86 -36.18 -25.18
C LYS A 289 27.40 -34.95 -24.43
N ASP A 290 28.61 -34.50 -24.75
CA ASP A 290 29.22 -33.32 -24.12
C ASP A 290 28.42 -32.04 -24.41
N ILE A 291 27.96 -31.85 -25.66
CA ILE A 291 27.09 -30.72 -26.02
C ILE A 291 25.74 -30.83 -25.28
N MET A 292 25.16 -32.02 -25.18
CA MET A 292 23.89 -32.22 -24.49
C MET A 292 23.98 -31.95 -22.98
N ASN A 293 25.10 -32.31 -22.35
CA ASN A 293 25.36 -31.99 -20.95
C ASN A 293 25.42 -30.47 -20.72
N LYS A 294 26.02 -29.71 -21.65
CA LYS A 294 26.04 -28.24 -21.59
C LYS A 294 24.64 -27.65 -21.70
N VAL A 295 23.83 -28.15 -22.64
CA VAL A 295 22.43 -27.73 -22.75
C VAL A 295 21.68 -27.96 -21.44
N ILE A 296 21.82 -29.15 -20.83
CA ILE A 296 21.16 -29.45 -19.55
C ILE A 296 21.65 -28.49 -18.46
N ALA A 297 22.95 -28.21 -18.40
CA ALA A 297 23.52 -27.29 -17.41
C ALA A 297 23.00 -25.86 -17.61
N TYR A 298 22.97 -25.35 -18.85
CA TYR A 298 22.43 -24.02 -19.15
C TYR A 298 20.92 -23.95 -18.91
N GLU A 299 20.14 -25.00 -19.23
CA GLU A 299 18.71 -25.05 -18.89
C GLU A 299 18.49 -25.01 -17.36
N GLN A 300 19.29 -25.76 -16.59
CA GLN A 300 19.22 -25.72 -15.13
C GLN A 300 19.59 -24.34 -14.56
N GLN A 301 20.65 -23.73 -15.07
CA GLN A 301 21.06 -22.37 -14.68
C GLN A 301 19.99 -21.35 -15.05
N ALA A 302 19.38 -21.47 -16.23
CA ALA A 302 18.27 -20.62 -16.64
C ALA A 302 17.08 -20.72 -15.67
N ASP A 303 16.72 -21.94 -15.26
CA ASP A 303 15.64 -22.19 -14.30
C ASP A 303 15.97 -21.63 -12.90
N GLU A 304 17.20 -21.80 -12.43
CA GLU A 304 17.64 -21.24 -11.14
C GLU A 304 17.61 -19.71 -11.14
N GLU A 305 18.12 -19.07 -12.20
CA GLU A 305 18.09 -17.61 -12.34
C GLU A 305 16.65 -17.09 -12.49
N LEU A 306 15.77 -17.85 -13.15
CA LEU A 306 14.34 -17.55 -13.23
C LEU A 306 13.69 -17.52 -11.85
N ILE A 307 13.93 -18.54 -11.01
CA ILE A 307 13.39 -18.63 -9.65
C ILE A 307 13.93 -17.49 -8.78
N LYS A 308 15.20 -17.10 -8.96
CA LYS A 308 15.79 -15.90 -8.34
C LYS A 308 15.25 -14.58 -8.89
N LYS A 309 14.33 -14.62 -9.87
CA LYS A 309 13.75 -13.47 -10.58
C LYS A 309 14.79 -12.63 -11.35
N ASN A 310 15.89 -13.26 -11.73
CA ASN A 310 16.92 -12.67 -12.57
C ASN A 310 16.67 -13.04 -14.05
N PHE A 311 15.62 -12.45 -14.61
CA PHE A 311 15.11 -12.80 -15.94
C PHE A 311 16.14 -12.56 -17.06
N ASP A 312 16.97 -11.52 -16.95
CA ASP A 312 18.00 -11.22 -17.95
C ASP A 312 19.06 -12.32 -18.04
N ASN A 313 19.50 -12.86 -16.89
CA ASN A 313 20.42 -13.99 -16.89
C ASN A 313 19.74 -15.27 -17.34
N SER A 314 18.50 -15.52 -16.94
CA SER A 314 17.73 -16.68 -17.42
C SER A 314 17.60 -16.70 -18.95
N VAL A 315 17.27 -15.56 -19.56
CA VAL A 315 17.22 -15.41 -21.03
C VAL A 315 18.59 -15.69 -21.65
N LYS A 316 19.69 -15.12 -21.12
CA LYS A 316 21.04 -15.38 -21.63
C LYS A 316 21.42 -16.86 -21.59
N GLU A 317 21.09 -17.57 -20.51
CA GLU A 317 21.37 -19.01 -20.41
C GLU A 317 20.53 -19.81 -21.42
N LEU A 318 19.26 -19.46 -21.63
CA LEU A 318 18.42 -20.07 -22.68
C LEU A 318 18.94 -19.76 -24.10
N GLU A 319 19.53 -18.59 -24.35
CA GLU A 319 20.19 -18.28 -25.62
C GLU A 319 21.43 -19.16 -25.84
N LEU A 320 22.20 -19.45 -24.78
CA LEU A 320 23.31 -20.41 -24.83
C LEU A 320 22.82 -21.82 -25.15
N VAL A 321 21.66 -22.25 -24.61
CA VAL A 321 21.01 -23.52 -24.96
C VAL A 321 20.72 -23.60 -26.46
N ILE A 322 20.14 -22.55 -27.05
CA ILE A 322 19.91 -22.47 -28.50
C ILE A 322 21.23 -22.61 -29.26
N GLY A 323 22.27 -21.88 -28.83
CA GLY A 323 23.60 -21.93 -29.42
C GLY A 323 24.23 -23.33 -29.40
N GLU A 324 24.01 -24.11 -28.34
CA GLU A 324 24.47 -25.51 -28.25
C GLU A 324 23.60 -26.47 -29.10
N TYR A 325 22.27 -26.29 -29.16
CA TYR A 325 21.41 -27.05 -30.06
C TYR A 325 21.75 -26.84 -31.55
N GLU A 326 22.12 -25.63 -31.94
CA GLU A 326 22.60 -25.33 -33.30
C GLU A 326 23.86 -26.13 -33.65
N LYS A 327 24.76 -26.38 -32.69
CA LYS A 327 25.96 -27.22 -32.91
C LYS A 327 25.64 -28.69 -33.15
N LEU A 328 24.46 -29.18 -32.73
CA LEU A 328 24.01 -30.55 -32.94
C LEU A 328 23.38 -30.79 -34.32
N LYS A 329 23.05 -29.72 -35.06
CA LYS A 329 22.49 -29.83 -36.40
C LYS A 329 23.52 -30.45 -37.37
N PRO A 330 23.18 -31.56 -38.06
CA PRO A 330 24.09 -32.15 -39.02
C PRO A 330 24.31 -31.21 -40.22
N LYS A 331 25.57 -31.09 -40.66
CA LYS A 331 25.98 -30.26 -41.80
C LYS A 331 25.79 -30.96 -43.16
N SER A 332 25.64 -32.28 -43.18
CA SER A 332 25.49 -33.06 -44.41
C SER A 332 24.17 -32.76 -45.13
N ARG A 333 24.20 -32.66 -46.46
CA ARG A 333 23.05 -32.40 -47.36
C ARG A 333 23.04 -33.40 -48.52
N GLY A 334 21.94 -33.44 -49.28
CA GLY A 334 21.80 -34.32 -50.44
C GLY A 334 21.82 -35.81 -50.08
N VAL A 335 22.38 -36.64 -50.96
CA VAL A 335 22.40 -38.11 -50.84
C VAL A 335 23.05 -38.57 -49.53
N ILE A 336 24.16 -37.95 -49.10
CA ILE A 336 24.85 -38.27 -47.84
C ILE A 336 23.97 -37.92 -46.62
N GLY A 337 23.21 -36.83 -46.70
CA GLY A 337 22.25 -36.44 -45.66
C GLY A 337 21.08 -37.41 -45.54
N PHE A 338 20.57 -37.92 -46.67
CA PHE A 338 19.49 -38.90 -46.73
C PHE A 338 19.88 -40.22 -46.04
N PHE A 339 21.03 -40.79 -46.40
CA PHE A 339 21.52 -42.04 -45.79
C PHE A 339 21.78 -41.92 -44.27
N LEU A 340 22.11 -40.72 -43.79
CA LEU A 340 22.36 -40.45 -42.38
C LEU A 340 21.13 -39.93 -41.63
N ASN A 341 19.95 -39.88 -42.25
CA ASN A 341 18.74 -39.29 -41.66
C ASN A 341 18.98 -37.88 -41.08
N ALA A 342 19.72 -37.05 -41.81
CA ALA A 342 20.15 -35.72 -41.35
C ALA A 342 18.97 -34.73 -41.24
N ASP A 343 17.96 -34.86 -42.11
CA ASP A 343 16.80 -33.97 -42.12
C ASP A 343 15.88 -34.17 -40.91
N ALA A 344 15.61 -35.43 -40.53
CA ALA A 344 14.85 -35.71 -39.30
C ALA A 344 15.56 -35.14 -38.07
N ARG A 345 16.89 -35.31 -37.98
CA ARG A 345 17.69 -34.77 -36.89
C ARG A 345 17.75 -33.24 -36.88
N ARG A 346 17.76 -32.58 -38.04
CA ARG A 346 17.62 -31.11 -38.11
C ARG A 346 16.27 -30.67 -37.57
N LYS A 347 15.17 -31.28 -38.06
CA LYS A 347 13.82 -30.98 -37.58
C LYS A 347 13.67 -31.19 -36.07
N GLU A 348 14.27 -32.24 -35.52
CA GLU A 348 14.26 -32.47 -34.08
C GLU A 348 14.96 -31.34 -33.32
N MET A 349 16.14 -30.89 -33.77
CA MET A 349 16.84 -29.77 -33.13
C MET A 349 16.10 -28.44 -33.34
N ASP A 350 15.50 -28.20 -34.51
CA ASP A 350 14.66 -27.03 -34.78
C ASP A 350 13.46 -26.98 -33.84
N LYS A 351 12.82 -28.13 -33.60
CA LYS A 351 11.72 -28.24 -32.62
C LYS A 351 12.19 -27.85 -31.22
N LYS A 352 13.31 -28.41 -30.75
CA LYS A 352 13.87 -28.06 -29.43
C LYS A 352 14.25 -26.59 -29.32
N ILE A 353 14.81 -26.02 -30.39
CA ILE A 353 15.12 -24.58 -30.45
C ILE A 353 13.85 -23.73 -30.36
N GLU A 354 12.78 -24.10 -31.05
CA GLU A 354 11.50 -23.38 -30.94
C GLU A 354 10.86 -23.53 -29.55
N GLU A 355 10.96 -24.73 -28.94
CA GLU A 355 10.55 -24.92 -27.54
C GLU A 355 11.36 -23.99 -26.61
N THR A 356 12.69 -23.88 -26.77
CA THR A 356 13.53 -22.96 -25.98
C THR A 356 13.21 -21.49 -26.26
N LYS A 357 12.94 -21.09 -27.51
CA LYS A 357 12.49 -19.72 -27.84
C LYS A 357 11.16 -19.39 -27.19
N SER A 358 10.24 -20.36 -27.10
CA SER A 358 8.99 -20.19 -26.37
C SER A 358 9.25 -19.94 -24.88
N LYS A 359 10.20 -20.66 -24.26
CA LYS A 359 10.64 -20.41 -22.87
C LYS A 359 11.22 -18.99 -22.70
N ILE A 360 12.05 -18.53 -23.63
CA ILE A 360 12.60 -17.16 -23.63
C ILE A 360 11.46 -16.13 -23.69
N LYS A 361 10.52 -16.31 -24.61
CA LYS A 361 9.35 -15.42 -24.75
C LYS A 361 8.54 -15.35 -23.47
N ASP A 362 8.28 -16.48 -22.82
CA ASP A 362 7.56 -16.50 -21.54
C ASP A 362 8.38 -15.88 -20.41
N THR A 363 9.70 -16.05 -20.40
CA THR A 363 10.60 -15.40 -19.44
C THR A 363 10.61 -13.87 -19.58
N GLU A 364 10.62 -13.35 -20.81
CA GLU A 364 10.49 -11.91 -21.08
C GLU A 364 9.11 -11.36 -20.67
N LYS A 365 8.03 -12.12 -20.86
CA LYS A 365 6.72 -11.74 -20.31
C LYS A 365 6.78 -11.66 -18.78
N LEU A 366 7.38 -12.64 -18.11
CA LEU A 366 7.52 -12.64 -16.65
C LEU A 366 8.35 -11.44 -16.18
N LYS A 367 9.45 -11.12 -16.85
CA LYS A 367 10.21 -9.89 -16.61
C LYS A 367 9.32 -8.65 -16.67
N LYS A 368 8.48 -8.55 -17.70
CA LYS A 368 7.53 -7.45 -17.86
C LYS A 368 6.49 -7.43 -16.73
N VAL A 369 5.92 -8.58 -16.35
CA VAL A 369 5.00 -8.73 -15.21
C VAL A 369 5.60 -8.13 -13.94
N PHE A 370 6.83 -8.52 -13.56
CA PHE A 370 7.45 -8.02 -12.33
C PHE A 370 7.84 -6.54 -12.42
N SER A 371 8.18 -6.02 -13.62
CA SER A 371 8.35 -4.58 -13.82
C SER A 371 7.04 -3.82 -13.62
N ASP A 372 5.94 -4.32 -14.21
CA ASP A 372 4.62 -3.69 -14.11
C ASP A 372 4.09 -3.75 -12.67
N ILE A 373 4.34 -4.83 -11.91
CA ILE A 373 4.03 -4.90 -10.47
C ILE A 373 4.81 -3.83 -9.70
N ARG A 374 6.12 -3.67 -9.97
CA ARG A 374 6.94 -2.66 -9.29
C ARG A 374 6.46 -1.24 -9.60
N GLU A 375 6.27 -0.92 -10.88
CA GLU A 375 5.72 0.37 -11.33
C GLU A 375 4.32 0.61 -10.73
N GLY A 376 3.47 -0.42 -10.70
CA GLY A 376 2.15 -0.37 -10.08
C GLY A 376 2.22 -0.08 -8.58
N ASN A 377 3.15 -0.71 -7.86
CA ASN A 377 3.38 -0.48 -6.42
C ASN A 377 3.88 0.94 -6.15
N GLU A 378 4.79 1.48 -6.97
CA GLU A 378 5.24 2.87 -6.87
C GLU A 378 4.07 3.85 -7.06
N LEU A 379 3.27 3.64 -8.11
CA LEU A 379 2.07 4.45 -8.37
C LEU A 379 1.03 4.34 -7.25
N PHE A 380 0.83 3.13 -6.71
CA PHE A 380 -0.07 2.86 -5.58
C PHE A 380 0.36 3.58 -4.30
N ASN A 381 1.68 3.64 -4.05
CA ASN A 381 2.23 4.35 -2.90
C ASN A 381 2.13 5.87 -3.08
N ASN A 382 2.31 6.37 -4.29
CA ASN A 382 2.18 7.78 -4.65
C ASN A 382 0.71 8.26 -4.78
N GLY A 383 -0.28 7.39 -4.53
CA GLY A 383 -1.70 7.74 -4.57
C GLY A 383 -2.28 7.93 -5.99
N ASN A 384 -1.57 7.44 -7.02
CA ASN A 384 -2.06 7.37 -8.41
C ASN A 384 -2.70 6.00 -8.68
N TYR A 385 -3.87 5.77 -8.05
CA TYR A 385 -4.54 4.48 -8.06
C TYR A 385 -5.06 4.05 -9.44
N GLU A 386 -5.39 5.00 -10.32
CA GLU A 386 -5.86 4.70 -11.68
C GLU A 386 -4.76 4.02 -12.50
N GLU A 387 -3.59 4.65 -12.54
CA GLU A 387 -2.47 4.15 -13.33
C GLU A 387 -1.86 2.90 -12.68
N ALA A 388 -1.86 2.82 -11.34
CA ALA A 388 -1.50 1.60 -10.63
C ALA A 388 -2.40 0.42 -11.03
N SER A 389 -3.72 0.65 -11.10
CA SER A 389 -4.68 -0.40 -11.49
C SER A 389 -4.41 -0.93 -12.89
N LYS A 390 -4.11 -0.05 -13.86
CA LYS A 390 -3.73 -0.47 -15.23
C LYS A 390 -2.48 -1.34 -15.23
N LYS A 391 -1.43 -0.93 -14.51
CA LYS A 391 -0.19 -1.72 -14.38
C LYS A 391 -0.43 -3.09 -13.78
N TYR A 392 -1.25 -3.19 -12.74
CA TYR A 392 -1.64 -4.48 -12.17
C TYR A 392 -2.48 -5.34 -13.12
N GLN A 393 -3.35 -4.74 -13.95
CA GLN A 393 -4.10 -5.47 -14.98
C GLN A 393 -3.19 -5.97 -16.12
N GLU A 394 -2.23 -5.16 -16.56
CA GLU A 394 -1.20 -5.56 -17.53
C GLU A 394 -0.35 -6.72 -17.00
N ALA A 395 0.08 -6.61 -15.73
CA ALA A 395 0.79 -7.67 -15.03
C ALA A 395 -0.05 -8.95 -14.94
N LYS A 396 -1.33 -8.83 -14.57
CA LYS A 396 -2.26 -9.98 -14.50
C LYS A 396 -2.41 -10.67 -15.85
N TYR A 397 -2.69 -9.91 -16.91
CA TYR A 397 -2.87 -10.44 -18.26
C TYR A 397 -1.63 -11.19 -18.74
N ASN A 398 -0.45 -10.58 -18.60
CA ASN A 398 0.80 -11.21 -19.03
C ASN A 398 1.16 -12.44 -18.19
N LEU A 399 0.83 -12.43 -16.89
CA LEU A 399 1.05 -13.57 -16.00
C LEU A 399 0.12 -14.74 -16.35
N GLU A 400 -1.16 -14.50 -16.65
CA GLU A 400 -2.11 -15.53 -17.09
C GLU A 400 -1.72 -16.18 -18.43
N GLN A 401 -1.07 -15.42 -19.32
CA GLN A 401 -0.58 -15.90 -20.62
C GLN A 401 0.79 -16.59 -20.56
N SER A 402 1.41 -16.69 -19.38
CA SER A 402 2.69 -17.37 -19.19
C SER A 402 2.49 -18.83 -18.84
N THR A 403 3.20 -19.74 -19.52
CA THR A 403 3.10 -21.19 -19.30
C THR A 403 4.35 -21.79 -18.65
N TYR A 404 5.46 -21.08 -18.70
CA TYR A 404 6.74 -21.58 -18.22
C TYR A 404 6.88 -21.48 -16.69
N LYS A 405 7.14 -22.62 -16.02
CA LYS A 405 7.54 -22.70 -14.60
C LYS A 405 6.61 -21.96 -13.62
N ARG A 406 5.30 -22.02 -13.87
CA ARG A 406 4.26 -21.35 -13.07
C ARG A 406 4.28 -21.76 -11.59
N ASP A 407 4.38 -23.07 -11.35
CA ASP A 407 4.34 -23.62 -9.99
C ASP A 407 5.57 -23.20 -9.20
N GLU A 408 6.77 -23.29 -9.78
CA GLU A 408 8.02 -22.92 -9.10
C GLU A 408 8.13 -21.40 -8.83
N LEU A 409 7.40 -20.58 -9.58
CA LEU A 409 7.31 -19.14 -9.39
C LEU A 409 6.15 -18.71 -8.48
N ASN A 410 5.40 -19.66 -7.92
CA ASN A 410 4.19 -19.41 -7.13
C ASN A 410 3.25 -18.40 -7.82
N THR A 411 3.01 -18.57 -9.13
CA THR A 411 2.26 -17.57 -9.90
C THR A 411 0.83 -17.36 -9.40
N GLU A 412 0.23 -18.36 -8.74
CA GLU A 412 -1.08 -18.24 -8.10
C GLU A 412 -1.07 -17.28 -6.92
N ASP A 413 -0.04 -17.33 -6.07
CA ASP A 413 0.12 -16.40 -4.95
C ASP A 413 0.33 -14.98 -5.47
N VAL A 414 1.17 -14.82 -6.50
CA VAL A 414 1.39 -13.53 -7.16
C VAL A 414 0.08 -13.01 -7.78
N LEU A 415 -0.71 -13.86 -8.42
CA LEU A 415 -2.00 -13.49 -9.01
C LEU A 415 -3.02 -13.10 -7.94
N SER A 416 -3.04 -13.80 -6.82
CA SER A 416 -3.84 -13.45 -5.64
C SER A 416 -3.46 -12.06 -5.09
N GLU A 417 -2.15 -11.77 -4.96
CA GLU A 417 -1.67 -10.47 -4.52
C GLU A 417 -2.04 -9.36 -5.52
N ILE A 418 -1.86 -9.59 -6.83
CA ILE A 418 -2.26 -8.64 -7.88
C ILE A 418 -3.77 -8.36 -7.82
N ASN A 419 -4.60 -9.39 -7.69
CA ASN A 419 -6.06 -9.21 -7.56
C ASN A 419 -6.42 -8.42 -6.30
N GLY A 420 -5.74 -8.68 -5.18
CA GLY A 420 -5.87 -7.91 -3.95
C GLY A 420 -5.54 -6.43 -4.16
N ARG A 421 -4.43 -6.14 -4.86
CA ARG A 421 -4.02 -4.78 -5.22
C ARG A 421 -5.00 -4.09 -6.17
N ILE A 422 -5.52 -4.79 -7.18
CA ILE A 422 -6.56 -4.26 -8.09
C ILE A 422 -7.81 -3.87 -7.29
N ASN A 423 -8.28 -4.76 -6.41
CA ASN A 423 -9.44 -4.48 -5.56
C ASN A 423 -9.19 -3.28 -4.63
N ALA A 424 -7.99 -3.19 -4.03
CA ALA A 424 -7.60 -2.06 -3.20
C ALA A 424 -7.54 -0.75 -4.02
N THR A 425 -6.99 -0.74 -5.23
CA THR A 425 -6.96 0.45 -6.10
C THR A 425 -8.35 0.97 -6.42
N SER A 426 -9.31 0.07 -6.68
CA SER A 426 -10.71 0.44 -6.95
C SER A 426 -11.34 1.16 -5.74
N LYS A 427 -11.19 0.58 -4.54
CA LYS A 427 -11.69 1.18 -3.29
C LYS A 427 -11.00 2.51 -2.98
N LEU A 428 -9.69 2.60 -3.17
CA LEU A 428 -8.93 3.83 -2.90
C LEU A 428 -9.24 4.94 -3.91
N LYS A 429 -9.60 4.60 -5.15
CA LYS A 429 -10.14 5.55 -6.13
C LYS A 429 -11.50 6.10 -5.66
N GLU A 430 -12.38 5.23 -5.16
CA GLU A 430 -13.66 5.66 -4.56
C GLU A 430 -13.43 6.61 -3.37
N ALA A 431 -12.52 6.27 -2.46
CA ALA A 431 -12.15 7.14 -1.33
C ALA A 431 -11.66 8.52 -1.79
N LYS A 432 -10.86 8.58 -2.86
CA LYS A 432 -10.37 9.84 -3.42
C LYS A 432 -11.49 10.68 -4.04
N ASN A 433 -12.48 10.03 -4.67
CA ASN A 433 -13.68 10.73 -5.16
C ASN A 433 -14.54 11.28 -4.03
N LEU A 434 -14.69 10.53 -2.94
CA LEU A 434 -15.36 10.99 -1.72
C LEU A 434 -14.62 12.18 -1.10
N GLU A 435 -13.28 12.13 -1.03
CA GLU A 435 -12.46 13.24 -0.58
C GLU A 435 -12.70 14.50 -1.44
N MET A 436 -12.64 14.41 -2.77
CA MET A 436 -12.93 15.55 -3.66
C MET A 436 -14.35 16.09 -3.48
N THR A 437 -15.33 15.20 -3.27
CA THR A 437 -16.72 15.58 -3.01
C THR A 437 -16.83 16.31 -1.66
N GLY A 438 -16.13 15.82 -0.64
CA GLY A 438 -16.02 16.46 0.67
C GLY A 438 -15.36 17.84 0.59
N ASP A 439 -14.26 17.97 -0.17
CA ASP A 439 -13.56 19.23 -0.41
C ASP A 439 -14.48 20.25 -1.10
N THR A 440 -15.24 19.79 -2.10
CA THR A 440 -16.23 20.62 -2.81
C THR A 440 -17.36 21.07 -1.87
N ALA A 441 -17.87 20.16 -1.04
CA ALA A 441 -18.90 20.47 -0.05
C ALA A 441 -18.40 21.45 1.01
N PHE A 442 -17.15 21.31 1.45
CA PHE A 442 -16.51 22.21 2.41
C PHE A 442 -16.40 23.64 1.86
N VAL A 443 -15.91 23.79 0.61
CA VAL A 443 -15.82 25.09 -0.06
C VAL A 443 -17.21 25.71 -0.26
N SER A 444 -18.23 24.88 -0.51
CA SER A 444 -19.62 25.32 -0.67
C SER A 444 -20.33 25.63 0.66
N GLY A 445 -19.66 25.48 1.81
CA GLY A 445 -20.23 25.72 3.14
C GLY A 445 -21.15 24.60 3.66
N ASN A 446 -21.29 23.48 2.94
CA ASN A 446 -22.09 22.33 3.39
C ASN A 446 -21.24 21.41 4.27
N TYR A 447 -21.03 21.83 5.51
CA TYR A 447 -20.16 21.15 6.47
C TYR A 447 -20.61 19.74 6.85
N ASN A 448 -21.92 19.49 6.92
CA ASN A 448 -22.45 18.15 7.21
C ASN A 448 -22.10 17.14 6.11
N LEU A 449 -22.35 17.52 4.85
CA LEU A 449 -22.00 16.68 3.69
C LEU A 449 -20.48 16.48 3.60
N ALA A 450 -19.69 17.51 3.89
CA ALA A 450 -18.24 17.42 3.90
C ALA A 450 -17.74 16.40 4.95
N LYS A 451 -18.23 16.48 6.20
CA LYS A 451 -17.88 15.53 7.27
C LYS A 451 -18.25 14.09 6.92
N GLU A 452 -19.45 13.88 6.37
CA GLU A 452 -19.91 12.55 5.96
C GLU A 452 -18.98 11.95 4.91
N ASN A 453 -18.67 12.71 3.85
CA ASN A 453 -17.76 12.26 2.79
C ASN A 453 -16.34 12.01 3.30
N TYR A 454 -15.78 12.88 4.13
CA TYR A 454 -14.45 12.66 4.73
C TYR A 454 -14.43 11.43 5.65
N LYS A 455 -15.51 11.17 6.39
CA LYS A 455 -15.60 9.98 7.25
C LYS A 455 -15.66 8.70 6.41
N MET A 456 -16.50 8.67 5.37
CA MET A 456 -16.56 7.54 4.44
C MET A 456 -15.21 7.31 3.73
N ALA A 457 -14.56 8.38 3.25
CA ALA A 457 -13.22 8.30 2.67
C ALA A 457 -12.20 7.76 3.68
N SER A 458 -12.24 8.25 4.92
CA SER A 458 -11.38 7.81 6.02
C SER A 458 -11.55 6.32 6.33
N ASP A 459 -12.78 5.82 6.41
CA ASP A 459 -13.06 4.41 6.67
C ASP A 459 -12.49 3.51 5.55
N ILE A 460 -12.63 3.93 4.29
CA ILE A 460 -12.04 3.21 3.16
C ILE A 460 -10.51 3.27 3.18
N TYR A 461 -9.92 4.43 3.49
CA TYR A 461 -8.46 4.57 3.62
C TYR A 461 -7.92 3.67 4.74
N LEU A 462 -8.59 3.62 5.89
CA LEU A 462 -8.22 2.77 7.02
C LEU A 462 -8.29 1.29 6.65
N ALA A 463 -9.39 0.85 6.03
CA ALA A 463 -9.57 -0.54 5.59
C ALA A 463 -8.54 -1.00 4.55
N ASN A 464 -7.87 -0.06 3.86
CA ASN A 464 -6.82 -0.32 2.88
C ASN A 464 -5.42 0.14 3.37
N GLY A 465 -5.25 0.36 4.68
CA GLY A 465 -3.95 0.58 5.31
C GLY A 465 -3.30 1.95 5.04
N LYS A 466 -4.08 2.98 4.67
CA LYS A 466 -3.59 4.34 4.37
C LYS A 466 -3.77 5.27 5.58
N ALA A 467 -3.03 5.01 6.66
CA ALA A 467 -3.13 5.77 7.91
C ALA A 467 -2.86 7.29 7.75
N ASP A 468 -1.89 7.67 6.92
CA ASP A 468 -1.59 9.10 6.69
C ASP A 468 -2.79 9.86 6.11
N TYR A 469 -3.55 9.21 5.22
CA TYR A 469 -4.75 9.78 4.62
C TYR A 469 -5.89 9.89 5.65
N VAL A 470 -6.01 8.91 6.55
CA VAL A 470 -6.94 8.97 7.70
C VAL A 470 -6.64 10.20 8.56
N SER A 471 -5.38 10.40 8.94
CA SER A 471 -4.98 11.58 9.71
C SER A 471 -5.25 12.90 8.98
N SER A 472 -5.08 12.92 7.65
CA SER A 472 -5.46 14.08 6.83
C SER A 472 -6.98 14.32 6.85
N MET A 473 -7.80 13.28 6.75
CA MET A 473 -9.27 13.40 6.82
C MET A 473 -9.73 13.88 8.20
N GLU A 474 -9.15 13.34 9.27
CA GLU A 474 -9.40 13.82 10.64
C GLU A 474 -8.98 15.27 10.84
N GLY A 475 -7.91 15.71 10.18
CA GLY A 475 -7.49 17.12 10.12
C GLY A 475 -8.56 18.00 9.47
N LYS A 476 -9.05 17.61 8.29
CA LYS A 476 -10.13 18.32 7.59
C LYS A 476 -11.44 18.37 8.42
N ILE A 477 -11.80 17.27 9.10
CA ILE A 477 -12.96 17.23 10.00
C ILE A 477 -12.76 18.15 11.21
N ARG A 478 -11.56 18.19 11.79
CA ARG A 478 -11.23 19.13 12.88
C ARG A 478 -11.34 20.58 12.44
N GLU A 479 -10.86 20.92 11.25
CA GLU A 479 -11.01 22.27 10.70
C GLU A 479 -12.49 22.68 10.59
N ILE A 480 -13.36 21.77 10.15
CA ILE A 480 -14.80 22.02 10.14
C ILE A 480 -15.33 22.28 11.55
N ASN A 481 -14.98 21.41 12.51
CA ASN A 481 -15.44 21.56 13.89
C ASN A 481 -14.95 22.89 14.52
N ASP A 482 -13.73 23.32 14.21
CA ASP A 482 -13.19 24.60 14.68
C ASP A 482 -13.94 25.79 14.06
N LYS A 483 -14.28 25.72 12.76
CA LYS A 483 -15.13 26.74 12.11
C LYS A 483 -16.54 26.78 12.70
N GLU A 484 -17.16 25.63 12.94
CA GLU A 484 -18.47 25.58 13.61
C GLU A 484 -18.41 26.16 15.01
N LYS A 485 -17.36 25.85 15.78
CA LYS A 485 -17.14 26.42 17.11
C LYS A 485 -16.93 27.94 17.06
N GLN A 486 -16.20 28.44 16.07
CA GLN A 486 -16.02 29.88 15.86
C GLN A 486 -17.36 30.55 15.53
N SER A 487 -18.13 29.99 14.61
CA SER A 487 -19.49 30.47 14.28
C SER A 487 -20.41 30.43 15.49
N TYR A 488 -20.35 29.37 16.30
CA TYR A 488 -21.12 29.25 17.54
C TYR A 488 -20.75 30.33 18.55
N ASN A 489 -19.45 30.61 18.74
CA ASN A 489 -18.99 31.70 19.59
C ASN A 489 -19.46 33.08 19.07
N GLY A 490 -19.48 33.26 17.75
CA GLY A 490 -20.04 34.46 17.11
C GLY A 490 -21.54 34.61 17.39
N ALA A 491 -22.30 33.52 17.26
CA ALA A 491 -23.73 33.47 17.60
C ALA A 491 -23.97 33.81 19.08
N LEU A 492 -23.15 33.26 19.98
CA LEU A 492 -23.22 33.53 21.42
C LEU A 492 -22.90 34.99 21.75
N LEU A 493 -21.93 35.61 21.07
CA LEU A 493 -21.66 37.04 21.21
C LEU A 493 -22.84 37.89 20.74
N ALA A 494 -23.47 37.53 19.63
CA ALA A 494 -24.69 38.19 19.14
C ALA A 494 -25.87 38.00 20.12
N GLU A 495 -26.03 36.81 20.68
CA GLU A 495 -27.01 36.52 21.74
C GLU A 495 -26.78 37.39 22.98
N ASN A 496 -25.55 37.42 23.51
CA ASN A 496 -25.19 38.25 24.67
C ASN A 496 -25.40 39.74 24.41
N ARG A 497 -25.10 40.21 23.19
CA ARG A 497 -25.40 41.58 22.76
C ARG A 497 -26.90 41.84 22.76
N GLY A 498 -27.69 40.89 22.25
CA GLY A 498 -29.15 40.93 22.31
C GLY A 498 -29.66 41.03 23.75
N ASP A 499 -29.15 40.18 24.64
CA ASP A 499 -29.51 40.15 26.08
C ASP A 499 -29.19 41.48 26.76
N THR A 500 -28.00 42.06 26.49
CA THR A 500 -27.56 43.34 27.07
C THR A 500 -28.45 44.50 26.60
N LEU A 501 -28.81 44.52 25.32
CA LEU A 501 -29.60 45.60 24.73
C LEU A 501 -31.10 45.48 25.02
N SER A 502 -31.57 44.31 25.50
CA SER A 502 -33.00 44.00 25.66
C SER A 502 -33.79 45.00 26.53
N GLN A 503 -33.12 45.70 27.45
CA GLN A 503 -33.74 46.71 28.32
C GLN A 503 -33.61 48.14 27.80
N SER A 504 -32.61 48.43 26.98
CA SER A 504 -32.24 49.79 26.57
C SER A 504 -32.61 50.12 25.11
N ASP A 505 -32.41 49.18 24.18
CA ASP A 505 -32.76 49.35 22.76
C ASP A 505 -33.31 48.04 22.19
N THR A 506 -34.64 47.95 22.21
CA THR A 506 -35.42 46.79 21.77
C THR A 506 -35.16 46.40 20.31
N ASP A 507 -34.93 47.37 19.43
CA ASP A 507 -34.75 47.10 18.00
C ASP A 507 -33.37 46.52 17.71
N MET A 508 -32.31 47.12 18.29
CA MET A 508 -30.96 46.57 18.17
C MET A 508 -30.81 45.21 18.86
N SER A 509 -31.53 45.01 19.97
CA SER A 509 -31.61 43.71 20.64
C SER A 509 -32.23 42.64 19.72
N ARG A 510 -33.35 42.97 19.06
CA ARG A 510 -34.01 42.07 18.09
C ARG A 510 -33.11 41.72 16.91
N GLU A 511 -32.40 42.70 16.34
CA GLU A 511 -31.46 42.47 15.25
C GLU A 511 -30.34 41.52 15.67
N ALA A 512 -29.76 41.72 16.85
CA ALA A 512 -28.72 40.84 17.39
C ALA A 512 -29.23 39.41 17.63
N TYR A 513 -30.47 39.25 18.13
CA TYR A 513 -31.10 37.93 18.24
C TYR A 513 -31.36 37.28 16.88
N TYR A 514 -31.79 38.02 15.85
CA TYR A 514 -31.95 37.44 14.52
C TYR A 514 -30.62 36.95 13.94
N GLN A 515 -29.53 37.69 14.13
CA GLN A 515 -28.18 37.26 13.73
C GLN A 515 -27.75 35.98 14.48
N ALA A 516 -27.98 35.91 15.80
CA ALA A 516 -27.70 34.71 16.58
C ALA A 516 -28.53 33.51 16.12
N ARG A 517 -29.84 33.72 15.91
CA ARG A 517 -30.80 32.71 15.45
C ARG A 517 -30.42 32.13 14.09
N GLU A 518 -30.12 32.98 13.11
CA GLU A 518 -29.70 32.54 11.77
C GLU A 518 -28.46 31.66 11.86
N THR A 519 -27.48 32.06 12.67
CA THR A 519 -26.25 31.29 12.84
C THR A 519 -26.49 29.94 13.53
N TYR A 520 -27.27 29.90 14.63
CA TYR A 520 -27.63 28.65 15.29
C TYR A 520 -28.45 27.71 14.39
N GLN A 521 -29.31 28.27 13.54
CA GLN A 521 -30.09 27.50 12.57
C GLN A 521 -29.19 26.88 11.49
N ILE A 522 -28.20 27.63 10.98
CA ILE A 522 -27.20 27.10 10.02
C ILE A 522 -26.35 25.99 10.67
N LEU A 523 -26.02 26.14 11.96
CA LEU A 523 -25.31 25.12 12.74
C LEU A 523 -26.18 23.91 13.12
N GLY A 524 -27.49 23.97 12.86
CA GLY A 524 -28.44 22.90 13.17
C GLY A 524 -28.79 22.76 14.66
N ASP A 525 -28.46 23.75 15.50
CA ASP A 525 -28.81 23.75 16.92
C ASP A 525 -30.26 24.23 17.11
N THR A 526 -31.19 23.27 17.04
CA THR A 526 -32.63 23.53 17.13
C THR A 526 -33.06 24.00 18.52
N VAL A 527 -32.35 23.58 19.58
CA VAL A 527 -32.62 24.00 20.95
C VAL A 527 -32.29 25.47 21.10
N LYS A 528 -31.07 25.88 20.70
CA LYS A 528 -30.69 27.28 20.73
C LYS A 528 -31.54 28.15 19.82
N THR A 529 -31.87 27.66 18.62
CA THR A 529 -32.77 28.38 17.71
C THR A 529 -34.11 28.67 18.40
N GLN A 530 -34.72 27.67 19.07
CA GLN A 530 -35.97 27.84 19.80
C GLN A 530 -35.83 28.76 21.03
N GLU A 531 -34.71 28.69 21.75
CA GLU A 531 -34.42 29.62 22.85
C GLU A 531 -34.40 31.07 22.37
N ILE A 532 -33.73 31.35 21.25
CA ILE A 532 -33.69 32.70 20.67
C ILE A 532 -35.07 33.13 20.16
N ASP A 533 -35.83 32.24 19.53
CA ASP A 533 -37.23 32.51 19.13
C ASP A 533 -38.09 32.93 20.33
N ASN A 534 -37.94 32.24 21.47
CA ASN A 534 -38.64 32.59 22.71
C ASN A 534 -38.21 33.98 23.24
N LYS A 535 -36.90 34.30 23.21
CA LYS A 535 -36.38 35.62 23.59
C LYS A 535 -36.94 36.74 22.71
N ILE A 536 -37.00 36.52 21.39
CA ILE A 536 -37.62 37.47 20.44
C ILE A 536 -39.11 37.65 20.75
N GLN A 537 -39.84 36.56 21.01
CA GLN A 537 -41.26 36.62 21.35
C GLN A 537 -41.52 37.36 22.66
N GLU A 538 -40.66 37.17 23.68
CA GLU A 538 -40.74 37.89 24.94
C GLU A 538 -40.49 39.40 24.73
N LEU A 539 -39.47 39.77 23.94
CA LEU A 539 -39.22 41.16 23.57
C LEU A 539 -40.44 41.82 22.93
N ASN A 540 -41.04 41.14 21.94
CA ASN A 540 -42.21 41.64 21.24
C ASN A 540 -43.42 41.78 22.19
N SER A 541 -43.61 40.82 23.09
CA SER A 541 -44.65 40.87 24.12
C SER A 541 -44.47 42.07 25.07
N ARG A 542 -43.25 42.33 25.53
CA ARG A 542 -42.92 43.49 26.39
C ARG A 542 -43.17 44.81 25.66
N GLN A 543 -42.80 44.91 24.38
CA GLN A 543 -43.04 46.10 23.57
C GLN A 543 -44.55 46.36 23.38
N MET A 544 -45.34 45.32 23.10
CA MET A 544 -46.79 45.41 23.02
C MET A 544 -47.43 45.83 24.34
N ALA A 545 -46.95 45.32 25.47
CA ALA A 545 -47.45 45.73 26.80
C ALA A 545 -47.18 47.21 27.10
N LYS A 546 -45.97 47.70 26.78
CA LYS A 546 -45.63 49.14 26.89
C LYS A 546 -46.52 50.00 25.98
N LEU A 547 -46.73 49.56 24.73
CA LEU A 547 -47.62 50.24 23.79
C LEU A 547 -49.05 50.31 24.31
N GLN A 548 -49.56 49.21 24.87
CA GLN A 548 -50.90 49.15 25.46
C GLN A 548 -51.01 50.05 26.69
N THR A 549 -49.99 50.12 27.54
CA THR A 549 -49.98 51.04 28.69
C THR A 549 -49.98 52.50 28.25
N ALA A 550 -49.20 52.84 27.22
CA ALA A 550 -49.21 54.17 26.63
C ALA A 550 -50.59 54.51 26.03
N ASN A 551 -51.20 53.60 25.28
CA ASN A 551 -52.56 53.75 24.74
C ASN A 551 -53.59 53.98 25.85
N ASN A 552 -53.54 53.18 26.92
CA ASN A 552 -54.44 53.32 28.06
C ASN A 552 -54.27 54.67 28.77
N MET A 553 -53.02 55.16 28.91
CA MET A 553 -52.76 56.48 29.47
C MET A 553 -53.29 57.62 28.58
N VAL A 554 -53.23 57.49 27.25
CA VAL A 554 -53.87 58.46 26.35
C VAL A 554 -55.37 58.46 26.55
N GLN A 555 -56.01 57.28 26.57
CA GLN A 555 -57.45 57.17 26.80
C GLN A 555 -57.87 57.78 28.14
N GLU A 556 -57.15 57.46 29.21
CA GLU A 556 -57.41 58.05 30.54
C GLU A 556 -57.14 59.56 30.55
N GLY A 557 -56.08 60.02 29.90
CA GLY A 557 -55.79 61.45 29.74
C GLY A 557 -56.93 62.18 29.02
N LEU A 558 -57.46 61.61 27.94
CA LEU A 558 -58.62 62.14 27.21
C LEU A 558 -59.90 62.12 28.08
N ASN A 559 -60.11 61.09 28.90
CA ASN A 559 -61.22 61.04 29.86
C ASN A 559 -61.12 62.16 30.90
N GLN A 560 -59.92 62.47 31.40
CA GLN A 560 -59.71 63.57 32.35
C GLN A 560 -59.96 64.95 31.74
N ILE A 561 -59.75 65.13 30.42
CA ILE A 561 -60.18 66.34 29.69
C ILE A 561 -61.71 66.47 29.77
N MET A 562 -62.43 65.37 29.52
CA MET A 562 -63.91 65.36 29.59
C MET A 562 -64.44 65.56 31.02
N ALA A 563 -63.69 65.13 32.04
CA ALA A 563 -64.02 65.30 33.45
C ALA A 563 -63.65 66.69 34.02
N ASN A 564 -63.16 67.62 33.19
CA ASN A 564 -62.74 68.97 33.57
C ASN A 564 -61.56 69.03 34.56
N ASN A 565 -60.64 68.05 34.48
CA ASN A 565 -59.40 67.98 35.28
C ASN A 565 -58.14 68.12 34.38
N PRO A 566 -57.91 69.28 33.76
CA PRO A 566 -56.94 69.41 32.68
C PRO A 566 -55.47 69.25 33.13
N SER A 567 -55.15 69.51 34.39
CA SER A 567 -53.79 69.29 34.94
C SER A 567 -53.43 67.79 35.02
N GLU A 568 -54.41 66.94 35.35
CA GLU A 568 -54.21 65.49 35.44
C GLU A 568 -54.17 64.86 34.04
N ALA A 569 -55.03 65.33 33.13
CA ALA A 569 -54.97 65.01 31.71
C ALA A 569 -53.60 65.30 31.09
N LEU A 570 -53.04 66.49 31.35
CA LEU A 570 -51.73 66.89 30.85
C LEU A 570 -50.59 65.98 31.37
N SER A 571 -50.64 65.59 32.65
CA SER A 571 -49.68 64.66 33.25
C SER A 571 -49.72 63.29 32.60
N LEU A 572 -50.92 62.72 32.42
CA LEU A 572 -51.12 61.40 31.80
C LEU A 572 -50.71 61.39 30.32
N LEU A 573 -51.10 62.41 29.56
CA LEU A 573 -50.72 62.55 28.14
C LEU A 573 -49.20 62.75 28.00
N THR A 574 -48.56 63.52 28.90
CA THR A 574 -47.10 63.68 28.88
C THR A 574 -46.38 62.36 29.18
N LYS A 575 -46.85 61.59 30.16
CA LYS A 575 -46.32 60.24 30.45
C LYS A 575 -46.50 59.28 29.27
N ALA A 576 -47.67 59.31 28.62
CA ALA A 576 -47.94 58.53 27.41
C ALA A 576 -46.99 58.93 26.26
N LYS A 577 -46.77 60.24 26.05
CA LYS A 577 -45.83 60.76 25.06
C LYS A 577 -44.41 60.23 25.30
N THR A 578 -43.91 60.28 26.53
CA THR A 578 -42.59 59.75 26.88
C THR A 578 -42.48 58.26 26.54
N MET A 579 -43.51 57.46 26.85
CA MET A 579 -43.51 56.05 26.49
C MET A 579 -43.53 55.80 24.98
N TYR A 580 -44.28 56.57 24.18
CA TYR A 580 -44.23 56.45 22.72
C TYR A 580 -42.87 56.87 22.15
N GLN A 581 -42.19 57.85 22.76
CA GLN A 581 -40.82 58.23 22.39
C GLN A 581 -39.81 57.11 22.67
N GLU A 582 -39.92 56.44 23.82
CA GLU A 582 -39.12 55.24 24.14
C GLU A 582 -39.39 54.09 23.17
N LEU A 583 -40.63 53.96 22.68
CA LEU A 583 -41.03 52.98 21.67
C LEU A 583 -40.66 53.39 20.23
N LYS A 584 -40.04 54.56 20.03
CA LYS A 584 -39.74 55.17 18.73
C LYS A 584 -40.98 55.33 17.81
N ASP A 585 -42.19 55.39 18.38
CA ASP A 585 -43.46 55.53 17.64
C ASP A 585 -43.79 57.00 17.37
N SER A 586 -43.17 57.55 16.33
CA SER A 586 -43.29 58.97 15.97
C SER A 586 -44.73 59.40 15.63
N ASN A 587 -45.56 58.47 15.12
CA ASN A 587 -46.95 58.77 14.76
C ASN A 587 -47.78 59.03 16.03
N ASN A 588 -47.65 58.17 17.03
CA ASN A 588 -48.37 58.35 18.28
C ASN A 588 -47.81 59.48 19.14
N VAL A 589 -46.49 59.75 19.09
CA VAL A 589 -45.92 60.97 19.69
C VAL A 589 -46.57 62.23 19.13
N ASN A 590 -46.66 62.34 17.80
CA ASN A 590 -47.30 63.49 17.13
C ASN A 590 -48.79 63.60 17.45
N ASN A 591 -49.50 62.47 17.58
CA ASN A 591 -50.91 62.45 17.94
C ASN A 591 -51.13 62.91 19.39
N VAL A 592 -50.33 62.40 20.34
CA VAL A 592 -50.40 62.83 21.74
C VAL A 592 -49.99 64.30 21.89
N ASP A 593 -49.04 64.79 21.11
CA ASP A 593 -48.67 66.21 21.10
C ASP A 593 -49.84 67.12 20.68
N LYS A 594 -50.68 66.69 19.74
CA LYS A 594 -51.91 67.43 19.41
C LYS A 594 -52.84 67.50 20.62
N PHE A 595 -53.04 66.39 21.34
CA PHE A 595 -53.88 66.37 22.54
C PHE A 595 -53.30 67.22 23.68
N ILE A 596 -51.97 67.19 23.88
CA ILE A 596 -51.26 68.04 24.85
C ILE A 596 -51.47 69.52 24.51
N ASN A 597 -51.28 69.92 23.25
CA ASN A 597 -51.47 71.31 22.82
C ASN A 597 -52.93 71.76 23.02
N GLN A 598 -53.90 70.93 22.64
CA GLN A 598 -55.33 71.21 22.89
C GLN A 598 -55.65 71.35 24.39
N THR A 599 -55.07 70.50 25.24
CA THR A 599 -55.25 70.57 26.70
C THR A 599 -54.63 71.85 27.27
N GLN A 600 -53.47 72.28 26.77
CA GLN A 600 -52.83 73.54 27.17
C GLN A 600 -53.64 74.77 26.73
N GLU A 601 -54.21 74.75 25.52
CA GLU A 601 -55.14 75.79 25.05
C GLU A 601 -56.40 75.85 25.92
N PHE A 602 -56.95 74.70 26.32
CA PHE A 602 -58.09 74.65 27.24
C PHE A 602 -57.76 75.24 28.63
N ILE A 603 -56.60 74.91 29.21
CA ILE A 603 -56.12 75.52 30.47
C ILE A 603 -55.99 77.04 30.32
N LYS A 604 -55.46 77.51 29.17
CA LYS A 604 -55.30 78.94 28.89
C LYS A 604 -56.65 79.64 28.77
N TYR A 605 -57.63 79.01 28.11
CA TYR A 605 -59.00 79.51 27.96
C TYR A 605 -59.74 79.59 29.31
N GLU A 606 -59.67 78.55 30.16
CA GLU A 606 -60.27 78.60 31.52
C GLU A 606 -59.56 79.63 32.42
N SER A 607 -58.23 79.76 32.35
CA SER A 607 -57.49 80.84 33.02
C SER A 607 -57.91 82.24 32.53
N GLU A 608 -58.17 82.43 31.23
CA GLU A 608 -58.62 83.71 30.68
C GLU A 608 -60.07 84.04 31.08
N LYS A 609 -60.94 83.03 31.16
CA LYS A 609 -62.32 83.14 31.69
C LYS A 609 -62.35 83.46 33.18
N GLU A 610 -61.45 82.86 33.97
CA GLU A 610 -61.27 83.15 35.40
C GLU A 610 -60.71 84.58 35.62
N LYS A 611 -59.76 85.03 34.79
CA LYS A 611 -59.27 86.43 34.78
C LYS A 611 -60.35 87.45 34.40
N GLN A 612 -61.34 87.06 33.60
CA GLN A 612 -62.45 87.93 33.21
C GLN A 612 -63.50 88.07 34.33
N LEU A 613 -63.70 87.02 35.13
CA LEU A 613 -64.54 87.06 36.34
C LEU A 613 -63.88 87.86 37.48
N ILE A 614 -62.55 87.80 37.61
CA ILE A 614 -61.77 88.55 38.61
C ILE A 614 -61.72 90.06 38.29
N ARG A 615 -61.61 90.45 37.01
CA ARG A 615 -61.66 91.88 36.61
C ARG A 615 -62.98 92.58 36.95
N GLN A 616 -64.10 91.85 36.96
CA GLN A 616 -65.39 92.40 37.37
C GLN A 616 -65.54 92.55 38.90
N SER A 617 -64.83 91.75 39.70
CA SER A 617 -64.88 91.85 41.17
C SER A 617 -63.85 92.82 41.76
N GLU A 618 -62.73 93.06 41.07
CA GLU A 618 -61.71 94.04 41.48
C GLU A 618 -62.12 95.50 41.24
N GLN A 619 -62.89 95.79 40.18
CA GLN A 619 -63.43 97.14 39.92
C GLN A 619 -64.40 97.60 41.02
N SER A 620 -65.22 96.69 41.56
CA SER A 620 -66.14 97.01 42.67
C SER A 620 -65.44 97.19 44.02
N ARG A 621 -64.21 96.67 44.19
CA ARG A 621 -63.42 96.77 45.43
C ARG A 621 -62.62 98.07 45.51
N LEU A 622 -62.08 98.56 44.40
CA LEU A 622 -61.34 99.83 44.35
C LEU A 622 -62.24 101.06 44.54
N GLU A 623 -63.50 101.01 44.10
CA GLU A 623 -64.49 102.10 44.28
C GLU A 623 -64.93 102.28 45.74
N ILE A 624 -64.86 101.22 46.56
CA ILE A 624 -65.20 101.28 47.99
C ILE A 624 -64.02 101.84 48.81
N GLN A 625 -62.79 101.49 48.44
CA GLN A 625 -61.58 101.88 49.17
C GLN A 625 -61.22 103.36 48.98
N LEU A 626 -61.43 103.93 47.79
CA LEU A 626 -61.27 105.37 47.53
C LEU A 626 -62.35 106.23 48.22
N LYS A 627 -63.56 105.68 48.43
CA LYS A 627 -64.63 106.34 49.21
C LYS A 627 -64.34 106.35 50.71
N GLU A 628 -63.70 105.32 51.26
CA GLU A 628 -63.33 105.27 52.69
C GLU A 628 -62.24 106.29 53.05
N GLU A 629 -61.26 106.54 52.17
CA GLU A 629 -60.24 107.58 52.38
C GLU A 629 -60.81 109.01 52.25
N GLU A 630 -61.75 109.25 51.32
CA GLU A 630 -62.51 110.52 51.25
C GLU A 630 -63.38 110.74 52.49
N ILE A 631 -64.06 109.69 53.00
CA ILE A 631 -64.88 109.75 54.22
C ILE A 631 -64.03 110.09 55.46
N GLU A 632 -62.81 109.57 55.57
CA GLU A 632 -61.95 109.81 56.74
C GLU A 632 -61.36 111.24 56.75
N GLN A 633 -61.01 111.80 55.59
CA GLN A 633 -60.62 113.22 55.48
C GLN A 633 -61.79 114.17 55.78
N GLU A 634 -63.00 113.81 55.33
CA GLU A 634 -64.23 114.56 55.62
C GLU A 634 -64.60 114.46 57.12
N ARG A 635 -64.32 113.33 57.78
CA ARG A 635 -64.52 113.11 59.23
C ARG A 635 -63.64 114.03 60.07
N ILE A 636 -62.35 114.15 59.74
CA ILE A 636 -61.40 115.04 60.42
C ILE A 636 -61.83 116.52 60.26
N LYS A 637 -62.32 116.90 59.08
CA LYS A 637 -62.85 118.24 58.82
C LYS A 637 -64.12 118.54 59.64
N ARG A 638 -65.04 117.58 59.76
CA ARG A 638 -66.26 117.71 60.60
C ARG A 638 -65.96 117.74 62.10
N GLU A 639 -64.98 117.00 62.60
CA GLU A 639 -64.56 117.04 64.01
C GLU A 639 -63.96 118.41 64.41
N LYS A 640 -63.28 119.10 63.48
CA LYS A 640 -62.80 120.47 63.72
C LYS A 640 -63.98 121.46 63.80
N ILE A 641 -64.91 121.40 62.85
CA ILE A 641 -66.12 122.25 62.84
C ILE A 641 -66.96 122.03 64.11
N SER A 642 -67.10 120.78 64.57
CA SER A 642 -67.83 120.46 65.79
C SER A 642 -67.25 121.13 67.04
N ARG A 643 -65.91 121.15 67.17
CA ARG A 643 -65.22 121.78 68.33
C ARG A 643 -65.37 123.30 68.37
N ASP A 644 -65.35 123.94 67.20
CA ASP A 644 -65.49 125.39 67.11
C ASP A 644 -66.94 125.83 67.42
N ILE A 645 -67.95 125.05 67.00
CA ILE A 645 -69.36 125.27 67.37
C ILE A 645 -69.58 125.07 68.88
N GLU A 646 -68.97 124.03 69.46
CA GLU A 646 -69.05 123.75 70.90
C GLU A 646 -68.43 124.90 71.73
N SER A 647 -67.27 125.40 71.30
CA SER A 647 -66.59 126.53 71.94
C SER A 647 -67.42 127.83 71.85
N ALA A 648 -67.99 128.13 70.68
CA ALA A 648 -68.84 129.30 70.48
C ALA A 648 -70.12 129.23 71.34
N THR A 649 -70.73 128.04 71.45
CA THR A 649 -71.91 127.82 72.29
C THR A 649 -71.58 127.93 73.78
N ASN A 650 -70.39 127.49 74.20
CA ASN A 650 -69.95 127.61 75.59
C ASN A 650 -69.75 129.07 76.01
N PHE A 651 -69.22 129.92 75.13
CA PHE A 651 -69.14 131.37 75.39
C PHE A 651 -70.53 132.02 75.48
N GLU A 652 -71.51 131.59 74.68
CA GLU A 652 -72.90 132.04 74.81
C GLU A 652 -73.49 131.64 76.17
N ILE A 653 -73.27 130.40 76.61
CA ILE A 653 -73.74 129.92 77.92
C ILE A 653 -73.09 130.72 79.06
N GLN A 654 -71.78 131.02 78.97
CA GLN A 654 -71.10 131.88 79.93
C GLN A 654 -71.68 133.30 79.90
N GLY A 655 -72.02 133.83 78.72
CA GLY A 655 -72.73 135.10 78.57
C GLY A 655 -74.09 135.07 79.27
N ASP A 656 -74.88 134.01 79.08
CA ASP A 656 -76.18 133.80 79.74
C ASP A 656 -76.02 133.69 81.26
N GLN A 657 -74.99 133.01 81.76
CA GLN A 657 -74.69 132.91 83.19
C GLN A 657 -74.33 134.28 83.79
N MET A 658 -73.45 135.04 83.14
CA MET A 658 -73.07 136.39 83.58
C MET A 658 -74.26 137.35 83.54
N TYR A 659 -75.15 137.20 82.56
CA TYR A 659 -76.40 137.95 82.46
C TYR A 659 -77.31 137.69 83.67
N VAL A 660 -77.51 136.42 84.05
CA VAL A 660 -78.33 136.04 85.22
C VAL A 660 -77.72 136.59 86.52
N LEU A 661 -76.39 136.61 86.62
CA LEU A 661 -75.65 137.20 87.74
C LEU A 661 -75.63 138.75 87.74
N LYS A 662 -76.31 139.39 86.77
CA LYS A 662 -76.35 140.85 86.56
C LYS A 662 -74.99 141.50 86.27
N ARG A 663 -73.99 140.71 85.84
CA ARG A 663 -72.68 141.21 85.40
C ARG A 663 -72.76 141.54 83.90
N TYR A 664 -73.56 142.55 83.56
CA TYR A 664 -73.97 142.80 82.18
C TYR A 664 -72.80 143.13 81.23
N LEU A 665 -71.78 143.87 81.68
CA LEU A 665 -70.60 144.17 80.86
C LEU A 665 -69.86 142.89 80.43
N GLU A 666 -69.67 141.96 81.37
CA GLU A 666 -68.97 140.69 81.11
C GLU A 666 -69.81 139.74 80.27
N SER A 667 -71.14 139.78 80.45
CA SER A 667 -72.08 139.07 79.61
C SER A 667 -71.98 139.51 78.13
N ILE A 668 -71.91 140.82 77.87
CA ILE A 668 -71.75 141.37 76.51
C ILE A 668 -70.45 140.88 75.88
N LEU A 669 -69.32 140.95 76.60
CA LEU A 669 -68.02 140.48 76.10
C LEU A 669 -68.05 138.98 75.74
N LYS A 670 -68.72 138.16 76.54
CA LYS A 670 -68.84 136.72 76.27
C LYS A 670 -69.73 136.41 75.08
N TYR A 671 -70.81 137.16 74.89
CA TYR A 671 -71.61 137.06 73.67
C TYR A 671 -70.86 137.56 72.43
N GLU A 672 -70.00 138.57 72.55
CA GLU A 672 -69.16 139.06 71.46
C GLU A 672 -68.09 138.02 71.05
N GLU A 673 -67.46 137.35 72.02
CA GLU A 673 -66.56 136.22 71.80
C GLU A 673 -67.29 135.05 71.08
N SER A 674 -68.51 134.74 71.51
CA SER A 674 -69.38 133.74 70.86
C SER A 674 -69.73 134.13 69.42
N LYS A 675 -70.14 135.38 69.20
CA LYS A 675 -70.52 135.92 67.88
C LYS A 675 -69.34 135.87 66.90
N LYS A 676 -68.13 136.25 67.34
CA LYS A 676 -66.92 136.24 66.51
C LYS A 676 -66.55 134.84 66.01
N LEU A 677 -66.71 133.81 66.85
CA LEU A 677 -66.47 132.43 66.44
C LEU A 677 -67.53 131.93 65.45
N PHE A 678 -68.81 132.24 65.67
CA PHE A 678 -69.86 131.91 64.70
C PHE A 678 -69.73 132.66 63.37
N GLU A 679 -69.21 133.89 63.36
CA GLU A 679 -68.90 134.64 62.14
C GLU A 679 -67.72 134.03 61.37
N SER A 680 -66.69 133.57 62.07
CA SER A 680 -65.57 132.84 61.44
C SER A 680 -66.07 131.57 60.75
N LEU A 681 -66.90 130.78 61.44
CA LEU A 681 -67.49 129.55 60.90
C LEU A 681 -68.42 129.82 59.71
N LYS A 682 -69.10 130.97 59.68
CA LYS A 682 -69.94 131.40 58.56
C LYS A 682 -69.12 131.80 57.33
N ASN A 683 -68.04 132.57 57.51
CA ASN A 683 -67.19 133.03 56.42
C ASN A 683 -66.44 131.86 55.72
N GLU A 684 -66.18 130.77 56.44
CA GLU A 684 -65.61 129.54 55.90
C GLU A 684 -66.65 128.63 55.21
N GLY A 685 -67.93 129.04 55.15
CA GLY A 685 -69.03 128.26 54.56
C GLY A 685 -69.53 127.11 55.43
N ASN A 686 -69.05 126.99 56.67
CA ASN A 686 -69.28 125.85 57.57
C ASN A 686 -70.43 126.08 58.57
N PHE A 687 -71.03 127.27 58.58
CA PHE A 687 -72.16 127.61 59.45
C PHE A 687 -73.07 128.65 58.78
N ASN A 688 -74.26 128.25 58.32
CA ASN A 688 -75.16 129.13 57.56
C ASN A 688 -76.44 129.50 58.33
N ASN A 689 -76.28 129.91 59.60
CA ASN A 689 -77.41 130.30 60.44
C ASN A 689 -77.31 131.78 60.83
N GLN A 690 -77.73 132.65 59.91
CA GLN A 690 -77.83 134.11 60.09
C GLN A 690 -78.64 134.46 61.35
N LEU A 691 -79.70 133.69 61.64
CA LEU A 691 -80.57 133.89 62.80
C LEU A 691 -79.85 133.70 64.15
N LYS A 692 -78.81 132.84 64.22
CA LYS A 692 -78.04 132.63 65.45
C LYS A 692 -77.16 133.84 65.79
N LEU A 693 -76.58 134.48 64.78
CA LEU A 693 -75.81 135.72 64.94
C LEU A 693 -76.72 136.88 65.35
N GLU A 694 -77.90 136.96 64.74
CA GLU A 694 -78.94 137.92 65.13
C GLU A 694 -79.41 137.68 66.57
N PHE A 695 -79.58 136.42 66.99
CA PHE A 695 -79.99 136.09 68.36
C PHE A 695 -78.95 136.46 69.42
N LEU A 696 -77.66 136.22 69.15
CA LEU A 696 -76.57 136.67 70.02
C LEU A 696 -76.51 138.20 70.11
N GLU A 697 -76.73 138.89 68.99
CA GLU A 697 -76.80 140.34 68.96
C GLU A 697 -77.99 140.88 69.75
N ARG A 698 -79.15 140.23 69.70
CA ARG A 698 -80.30 140.56 70.55
C ARG A 698 -80.03 140.30 72.03
N LYS A 699 -79.29 139.24 72.39
CA LYS A 699 -78.83 138.98 73.76
C LYS A 699 -77.82 140.04 74.25
N MET A 700 -76.94 140.53 73.38
CA MET A 700 -76.07 141.66 73.68
C MET A 700 -76.89 142.93 73.89
N LYS A 701 -77.82 143.25 72.99
CA LYS A 701 -78.71 144.42 73.10
C LYS A 701 -79.56 144.37 74.37
N ARG A 702 -80.03 143.18 74.75
CA ARG A 702 -80.69 142.93 76.04
C ARG A 702 -79.79 143.28 77.22
N SER A 703 -78.55 142.80 77.21
CA SER A 703 -77.59 143.02 78.28
C SER A 703 -77.16 144.49 78.37
N GLU A 704 -76.96 145.15 77.22
CA GLU A 704 -76.71 146.59 77.12
C GLU A 704 -77.88 147.40 77.67
N ALA A 705 -79.12 146.99 77.37
CA ALA A 705 -80.30 147.68 77.87
C ALA A 705 -80.36 147.69 79.40
N PHE A 706 -80.10 146.54 80.04
CA PHE A 706 -80.09 146.45 81.49
C PHE A 706 -78.85 147.09 82.13
N LEU A 707 -77.70 147.07 81.46
CA LEU A 707 -76.52 147.83 81.89
C LEU A 707 -76.82 149.33 81.90
N TYR A 708 -77.43 149.86 80.84
CA TYR A 708 -77.84 151.25 80.77
C TYR A 708 -78.99 151.58 81.73
N GLU A 709 -79.87 150.62 82.05
CA GLU A 709 -80.87 150.77 83.11
C GLU A 709 -80.21 150.90 84.49
N GLU A 710 -79.19 150.09 84.80
CA GLU A 710 -78.41 150.19 86.04
C GLU A 710 -77.59 151.49 86.12
N GLU A 711 -76.94 151.90 85.03
CA GLU A 711 -76.24 153.18 84.95
C GLU A 711 -77.22 154.36 85.11
N GLY A 712 -78.40 154.26 84.49
CA GLY A 712 -79.49 155.25 84.66
C GLY A 712 -80.02 155.30 86.10
N ASP A 713 -80.20 154.15 86.75
CA ASP A 713 -80.58 154.05 88.17
C ASP A 713 -79.50 154.67 89.07
N ARG A 714 -78.22 154.46 88.75
CA ARG A 714 -77.08 155.02 89.48
C ARG A 714 -77.00 156.54 89.33
N GLU A 715 -77.08 157.06 88.11
CA GLU A 715 -77.08 158.51 87.84
C GLU A 715 -78.34 159.20 88.40
N SER A 716 -79.49 158.52 88.37
CA SER A 716 -80.73 158.95 89.03
C SER A 716 -80.56 159.03 90.56
N GLY A 717 -79.87 158.05 91.15
CA GLY A 717 -79.46 158.09 92.56
C GLY A 717 -78.57 159.29 92.87
N ASN A 718 -77.63 159.60 91.96
CA ASN A 718 -76.74 160.76 92.03
C ASN A 718 -77.41 162.09 91.68
N LYS A 719 -78.72 162.08 91.37
CA LYS A 719 -79.51 163.25 90.94
C LYS A 719 -79.01 163.91 89.66
N ASN A 720 -78.24 163.19 88.85
CA ASN A 720 -77.77 163.65 87.54
C ASN A 720 -78.82 163.35 86.47
N TRP A 721 -79.91 164.11 86.51
CA TRP A 721 -81.15 163.74 85.80
C TRP A 721 -81.02 163.69 84.29
N LYS A 722 -80.19 164.55 83.67
CA LYS A 722 -79.99 164.53 82.21
C LYS A 722 -79.20 163.32 81.74
N GLU A 723 -78.15 162.94 82.46
CA GLU A 723 -77.38 161.75 82.09
C GLU A 723 -78.16 160.48 82.41
N ALA A 724 -78.90 160.45 83.52
CA ALA A 724 -79.84 159.36 83.81
C ALA A 724 -80.92 159.22 82.72
N GLU A 725 -81.49 160.33 82.24
CA GLU A 725 -82.46 160.35 81.14
C GLU A 725 -81.86 159.75 79.87
N LYS A 726 -80.67 160.20 79.48
CA LYS A 726 -79.95 159.67 78.32
C LYS A 726 -79.65 158.18 78.46
N LYS A 727 -79.22 157.72 79.64
CA LYS A 727 -78.95 156.30 79.90
C LYS A 727 -80.23 155.45 79.84
N TYR A 728 -81.34 155.93 80.39
CA TYR A 728 -82.62 155.22 80.23
C TYR A 728 -83.17 155.28 78.79
N GLU A 729 -82.88 156.33 78.01
CA GLU A 729 -83.19 156.36 76.57
C GLU A 729 -82.37 155.31 75.81
N GLN A 730 -81.07 155.21 76.08
CA GLN A 730 -80.22 154.16 75.52
C GLN A 730 -80.67 152.75 75.95
N ALA A 731 -81.10 152.60 77.21
CA ALA A 731 -81.68 151.37 77.71
C ALA A 731 -82.96 151.01 76.93
N ARG A 732 -83.83 152.00 76.68
CA ARG A 732 -85.08 151.84 75.94
C ARG A 732 -84.87 151.53 74.46
N GLU A 733 -83.89 152.15 73.82
CA GLU A 733 -83.60 151.84 72.42
C GLU A 733 -83.08 150.41 72.26
N ASN A 734 -82.17 149.99 73.14
CA ASN A 734 -81.61 148.64 73.08
C ASN A 734 -82.62 147.55 73.53
N ILE A 735 -83.51 147.83 74.49
CA ILE A 735 -84.52 146.84 74.93
C ILE A 735 -85.49 146.51 73.78
N LYS A 736 -85.83 147.48 72.91
CA LYS A 736 -86.68 147.29 71.73
C LYS A 736 -86.05 146.45 70.63
N LEU A 737 -84.72 146.44 70.59
CA LEU A 737 -83.91 145.64 69.66
C LEU A 737 -83.58 144.26 70.23
N SER A 738 -84.19 143.87 71.35
CA SER A 738 -83.89 142.66 72.09
C SER A 738 -85.11 141.76 72.30
N ASP A 739 -84.91 140.51 72.73
CA ASP A 739 -85.96 139.50 72.85
C ASP A 739 -86.67 139.49 74.23
N VAL A 740 -86.89 140.65 74.84
CA VAL A 740 -87.35 140.76 76.24
C VAL A 740 -88.88 140.90 76.33
N SER A 741 -89.47 140.52 77.47
CA SER A 741 -90.92 140.66 77.71
C SER A 741 -91.37 142.13 77.67
N THR A 742 -92.59 142.36 77.22
CA THR A 742 -93.25 143.68 77.20
C THR A 742 -93.36 144.32 78.58
N GLU A 743 -93.22 143.56 79.67
CA GLU A 743 -93.20 144.08 81.04
C GLU A 743 -91.90 144.81 81.38
N ASP A 744 -90.73 144.32 80.94
CA ASP A 744 -89.45 144.98 81.19
C ASP A 744 -89.31 146.28 80.38
N GLU A 745 -89.80 146.29 79.13
CA GLU A 745 -89.85 147.52 78.31
C GLU A 745 -90.74 148.58 78.98
N GLN A 746 -91.91 148.18 79.50
CA GLN A 746 -92.77 149.08 80.27
C GLN A 746 -92.12 149.56 81.57
N ARG A 747 -91.29 148.73 82.23
CA ARG A 747 -90.52 149.12 83.43
C ARG A 747 -89.52 150.22 83.10
N ILE A 748 -88.71 150.03 82.05
CA ILE A 748 -87.73 151.03 81.61
C ILE A 748 -88.45 152.30 81.15
N ASP A 749 -89.55 152.20 80.41
CA ASP A 749 -90.37 153.35 80.00
C ASP A 749 -90.96 154.12 81.20
N LYS A 750 -91.36 153.40 82.26
CA LYS A 750 -91.86 154.02 83.49
C LYS A 750 -90.74 154.73 84.25
N LYS A 751 -89.54 154.15 84.32
CA LYS A 751 -88.35 154.78 84.90
C LYS A 751 -87.94 156.02 84.09
N LEU A 752 -87.90 155.92 82.76
CA LEU A 752 -87.62 157.03 81.86
C LEU A 752 -88.65 158.14 82.02
N LYS A 753 -89.96 157.87 81.95
CA LYS A 753 -91.01 158.89 82.17
C LYS A 753 -90.92 159.55 83.54
N LYS A 754 -90.52 158.79 84.57
CA LYS A 754 -90.30 159.32 85.92
C LYS A 754 -89.10 160.27 85.96
N ILE A 755 -88.00 159.95 85.27
CA ILE A 755 -86.84 160.84 85.16
C ILE A 755 -87.07 162.02 84.24
N GLN A 756 -87.72 161.84 83.09
CA GLN A 756 -88.16 162.93 82.21
C GLN A 756 -89.00 163.96 82.98
N LYS A 757 -89.91 163.52 83.87
CA LYS A 757 -90.64 164.43 84.77
C LYS A 757 -89.76 165.15 85.79
N LYS A 758 -88.64 164.56 86.19
CA LYS A 758 -87.68 165.18 87.14
C LYS A 758 -86.67 166.09 86.42
N SER A 759 -86.22 165.73 85.23
CA SER A 759 -85.36 166.56 84.38
C SER A 759 -86.14 167.75 83.80
N SER A 760 -87.45 167.61 83.57
CA SER A 760 -88.34 168.67 83.08
C SER A 760 -89.04 169.52 84.16
N LYS A 761 -89.03 169.13 85.45
CA LYS A 761 -89.62 169.93 86.54
C LYS A 761 -88.71 171.09 86.93
N LYS A 762 -89.00 172.26 86.36
CA LYS A 762 -88.54 173.58 86.81
C LYS A 762 -89.09 173.92 88.21
N TRP A 763 -88.61 173.26 89.27
CA TRP A 763 -88.69 173.83 90.64
C TRP A 763 -87.44 174.67 90.94
N TRP A 764 -87.13 175.54 89.99
CA TRP A 764 -86.17 176.64 90.08
C TRP A 764 -86.77 177.94 89.51
N GLN A 765 -88.11 178.04 89.44
CA GLN A 765 -88.82 179.29 89.13
C GLN A 765 -90.10 179.48 89.96
N PHE A 766 -90.13 178.99 91.20
CA PHE A 766 -91.08 179.50 92.21
C PHE A 766 -90.39 180.26 93.36
N TRP A 767 -89.06 180.24 93.40
CA TRP A 767 -88.24 181.03 94.35
C TRP A 767 -86.93 181.48 93.69
N ARG A 768 -87.09 182.17 92.55
CA ARG A 768 -86.33 183.38 92.19
C ARG A 768 -87.29 184.30 91.48
#